data_AF-T0R404-F1
#
_entry.id   AF-T0R404-F1
#
_cell.length_a   1.000
_cell.length_b   1.000
_cell.length_c   1.000
_cell.angle_alpha   90.00
_cell.angle_beta   90.00
_cell.angle_gamma   90.00
#
_symmetry.space_group_name_H-M   'P 1'
#
loop_
_entity.id
_entity.type
_entity.pdbx_description
1 polymer ?
#
loop_
_entity_poly.entity_id
_entity_poly.type
_entity_poly.pdbx_seq_one_letter_code
_entity_poly.pdbx_strand_id
1 'polypeptide(L)'
;MLVLLTRDGTQMYSSTASLLSWLILFLVEVASPVTVSGSLHRVCVGNDMDYAVTCSSGALVIGSSSRLVTVISIQAGVLVAVWTALRLSSRWRYLSTKASEASLLVSGIAEEFMATAPGTTTTQYVIDDVACVLAGLLALRFRGVEYTFDIKLWLLLKDDRSTTDFLKVLPRPVLVDRSIKINPLPRLQRKGSSNLYQRRRRLVMGLQLVSSYLGPFGSIDMVYVPPPTDLQELMSTLLELTRAPLAGNLSAQAAYYNITPLDLSRPAPKAWLSTGVFTYGGSPLCTEFNSGQKTNLGLTSLLSFDAICLVATGVSAKLQPTRQQYVLGSLLANLTSTSSNLTAVCALDPSFTTQCRVYLPTTSAYIRDYMQVPPPLASAMAVMATRVRAMNISLMIYARTSLTAPLELRMTNLLDATESDFSFFGWLFLYDWVFGYREVISFQGDTQTLVLVTDLQTPLSQPTQPWEVPDNIARYLRSGVLYVTGVMIAIASLAFVYIIVTRGQFEGWNMLELGRVGGIVWVGRPFLLLRSMTAILVLSTATVQLRYSGYSSYLVTVQDPWYKTLLAANEVTWLITIVNDIFLIVTGAYTAYYITPNGFVVWTFSGVLTLAAPVAPVSSIALTCHLSQVDADALCTAGTIHIGSFQRMLLLAVAVLVSQIVSFAIARRWLRDEPSSALTSLFLSSGAKYLFVPNMWLRENLYYVDRASAVLDGLVTLRYSDSRLIVLDIKTWRIFAIPLDLMPQTTKPDFMAAVPLLNDN
;
A
#
# COMPACT_ATOMS: atom_id res chain seq x y z
N MET A 1 -27.78 -18.46 4.28
CA MET A 1 -28.07 -19.39 5.40
C MET A 1 -29.49 -19.24 5.93
N LEU A 2 -29.90 -18.14 6.56
CA LEU A 2 -31.18 -18.07 7.31
C LEU A 2 -32.45 -18.35 6.45
N VAL A 3 -32.45 -17.96 5.16
CA VAL A 3 -33.50 -18.30 4.17
C VAL A 3 -33.80 -19.81 4.13
N LEU A 4 -32.81 -20.67 4.34
CA LEU A 4 -32.96 -22.14 4.37
C LEU A 4 -33.81 -22.65 5.55
N LEU A 5 -34.04 -21.81 6.57
CA LEU A 5 -34.83 -22.12 7.77
C LEU A 5 -36.23 -21.50 7.74
N THR A 6 -36.52 -20.67 6.72
CA THR A 6 -37.64 -19.71 6.74
C THR A 6 -38.34 -19.52 5.39
N ARG A 7 -38.10 -20.45 4.43
CA ARG A 7 -38.59 -20.49 3.04
C ARG A 7 -39.99 -19.85 2.89
N ASP A 8 -41.02 -20.44 3.50
CA ASP A 8 -42.46 -20.15 3.34
C ASP A 8 -42.97 -18.72 3.75
N GLY A 9 -42.10 -17.71 3.78
CA GLY A 9 -42.45 -16.30 3.94
C GLY A 9 -41.33 -15.30 3.60
N THR A 10 -40.22 -15.72 2.98
CA THR A 10 -39.01 -14.89 2.84
C THR A 10 -39.26 -13.62 2.03
N GLN A 11 -39.95 -13.72 0.90
CA GLN A 11 -40.18 -12.57 0.00
C GLN A 11 -40.87 -11.38 0.71
N MET A 12 -41.76 -11.65 1.67
CA MET A 12 -42.52 -10.63 2.40
C MET A 12 -41.73 -10.03 3.59
N TYR A 13 -41.04 -10.86 4.37
CA TYR A 13 -40.27 -10.35 5.51
C TYR A 13 -38.92 -9.74 5.09
N SER A 14 -38.31 -10.20 3.98
CA SER A 14 -36.99 -9.74 3.56
C SER A 14 -36.98 -8.27 3.15
N SER A 15 -37.97 -7.84 2.37
CA SER A 15 -38.10 -6.44 1.93
C SER A 15 -38.36 -5.49 3.11
N THR A 16 -39.22 -5.91 4.06
CA THR A 16 -39.58 -5.12 5.24
C THR A 16 -38.45 -5.08 6.27
N ALA A 17 -37.78 -6.20 6.54
CA ALA A 17 -36.58 -6.24 7.36
C ALA A 17 -35.41 -5.47 6.74
N SER A 18 -35.19 -5.54 5.43
CA SER A 18 -34.14 -4.76 4.76
C SER A 18 -34.38 -3.26 4.87
N LEU A 19 -35.63 -2.81 4.64
CA LEU A 19 -36.01 -1.40 4.79
C LEU A 19 -35.89 -0.93 6.25
N LEU A 20 -36.31 -1.75 7.22
CA LEU A 20 -36.24 -1.43 8.64
C LEU A 20 -34.79 -1.40 9.16
N SER A 21 -33.96 -2.37 8.77
CA SER A 21 -32.52 -2.37 9.05
C SER A 21 -31.83 -1.16 8.42
N TRP A 22 -32.13 -0.84 7.16
CA TRP A 22 -31.58 0.35 6.51
C TRP A 22 -31.98 1.63 7.24
N LEU A 23 -33.26 1.76 7.62
CA LEU A 23 -33.78 2.94 8.31
C LEU A 23 -33.19 3.08 9.73
N ILE A 24 -33.05 1.98 10.48
CA ILE A 24 -32.41 2.01 11.81
C ILE A 24 -30.92 2.35 11.69
N LEU A 25 -30.19 1.76 10.74
CA LEU A 25 -28.78 2.08 10.53
C LEU A 25 -28.59 3.53 10.03
N PHE A 26 -29.48 4.02 9.17
CA PHE A 26 -29.49 5.42 8.74
C PHE A 26 -29.72 6.38 9.91
N LEU A 27 -30.70 6.09 10.79
CA LEU A 27 -30.92 6.86 12.01
C LEU A 27 -29.74 6.80 12.98
N VAL A 28 -29.06 5.65 13.08
CA VAL A 28 -27.86 5.47 13.92
C VAL A 28 -26.65 6.25 13.39
N GLU A 29 -26.44 6.34 12.07
CA GLU A 29 -25.39 7.20 11.49
C GLU A 29 -25.77 8.70 11.52
N VAL A 30 -27.06 9.07 11.45
CA VAL A 30 -27.50 10.47 11.57
C VAL A 30 -27.44 10.96 13.02
N ALA A 31 -27.87 10.16 13.99
CA ALA A 31 -27.90 10.54 15.41
C ALA A 31 -26.54 10.37 16.12
N SER A 32 -25.69 9.48 15.62
CA SER A 32 -24.37 9.18 16.19
C SER A 32 -23.39 8.87 15.06
N PRO A 33 -22.99 9.82 14.21
CA PRO A 33 -22.03 9.56 13.13
C PRO A 33 -20.70 9.04 13.68
N VAL A 34 -19.96 8.25 12.89
CA VAL A 34 -18.58 7.84 13.23
C VAL A 34 -17.66 9.08 13.25
N THR A 35 -17.51 9.67 14.43
CA THR A 35 -16.53 10.72 14.67
C THR A 35 -15.13 10.14 14.85
N VAL A 36 -14.12 10.85 14.36
CA VAL A 36 -12.70 10.49 14.58
C VAL A 36 -12.33 10.89 16.00
N SER A 37 -12.06 9.92 16.87
CA SER A 37 -11.68 10.18 18.26
C SER A 37 -10.15 10.29 18.38
N GLY A 38 -9.67 11.54 18.39
CA GLY A 38 -8.29 11.87 18.73
C GLY A 38 -8.12 12.11 20.23
N SER A 39 -7.37 11.26 20.93
CA SER A 39 -6.90 11.59 22.28
C SER A 39 -5.53 12.28 22.17
N LEU A 40 -5.48 13.60 22.44
CA LEU A 40 -4.26 14.40 22.33
C LEU A 40 -3.31 14.20 23.53
N HIS A 41 -3.00 12.95 23.85
CA HIS A 41 -2.16 12.59 24.97
C HIS A 41 -0.68 12.77 24.60
N ARG A 42 -0.20 14.01 24.71
CA ARG A 42 1.21 14.38 24.46
C ARG A 42 2.14 13.71 25.48
N VAL A 43 2.58 12.49 25.17
CA VAL A 43 3.56 11.75 25.96
C VAL A 43 4.81 11.59 25.11
N CYS A 44 5.82 12.37 25.44
CA CYS A 44 7.17 12.24 24.91
C CYS A 44 7.98 11.35 25.85
N VAL A 45 8.16 10.09 25.48
CA VAL A 45 9.10 9.19 26.15
C VAL A 45 10.42 9.27 25.40
N GLY A 46 11.52 9.57 26.11
CA GLY A 46 12.86 9.33 25.59
C GLY A 46 13.10 7.82 25.57
N ASN A 47 13.09 7.23 24.38
CA ASN A 47 13.28 5.79 24.19
C ASN A 47 14.71 5.58 23.71
N ASP A 48 15.59 5.32 24.68
CA ASP A 48 17.00 5.69 24.69
C ASP A 48 17.22 7.21 24.56
N MET A 49 17.62 7.83 25.69
CA MET A 49 17.71 9.28 25.90
C MET A 49 18.57 10.01 24.87
N ASP A 50 19.52 9.31 24.26
CA ASP A 50 20.55 9.86 23.38
C ASP A 50 20.19 9.75 21.88
N TYR A 51 19.08 9.09 21.52
CA TYR A 51 18.75 8.76 20.11
C TYR A 51 17.34 9.15 19.66
N ALA A 52 16.30 9.00 20.49
CA ALA A 52 14.94 9.29 20.05
C ALA A 52 13.99 9.75 21.16
N VAL A 53 13.47 10.97 21.04
CA VAL A 53 12.27 11.41 21.78
C VAL A 53 11.03 10.96 21.01
N THR A 54 10.52 9.77 21.33
CA THR A 54 9.24 9.28 20.81
C THR A 54 8.08 10.05 21.45
N CYS A 55 7.73 11.19 20.85
CA CYS A 55 6.51 11.93 21.15
C CYS A 55 5.30 11.29 20.46
N SER A 56 4.50 10.55 21.23
CA SER A 56 3.09 10.37 20.88
C SER A 56 2.40 11.70 21.12
N SER A 57 2.02 12.41 20.05
CA SER A 57 1.26 13.67 20.15
C SER A 57 -0.23 13.43 20.41
N GLY A 58 -0.73 12.27 20.00
CA GLY A 58 -2.05 11.74 20.30
C GLY A 58 -2.38 10.48 19.51
N ALA A 59 -3.33 9.68 20.00
CA ALA A 59 -3.85 8.53 19.27
C ALA A 59 -5.11 8.93 18.50
N LEU A 60 -5.08 8.78 17.17
CA LEU A 60 -6.22 9.08 16.29
C LEU A 60 -6.94 7.78 15.91
N VAL A 61 -8.05 7.48 16.59
CA VAL A 61 -8.81 6.26 16.34
C VAL A 61 -9.87 6.51 15.27
N ILE A 62 -9.79 5.76 14.16
CA ILE A 62 -10.75 5.80 13.05
C ILE A 62 -11.58 4.52 13.09
N GLY A 63 -12.89 4.65 13.28
CA GLY A 63 -13.82 3.54 13.43
C GLY A 63 -13.94 3.00 14.86
N SER A 64 -14.87 2.07 15.08
CA SER A 64 -15.16 1.51 16.40
C SER A 64 -15.57 0.04 16.31
N SER A 65 -14.92 -0.80 17.11
CA SER A 65 -15.24 -2.22 17.25
C SER A 65 -16.58 -2.46 17.95
N SER A 66 -16.93 -1.65 18.96
CA SER A 66 -18.25 -1.72 19.59
C SER A 66 -19.36 -1.36 18.60
N ARG A 67 -19.13 -0.36 17.73
CA ARG A 67 -20.09 -0.01 16.67
C ARG A 67 -20.25 -1.12 15.63
N LEU A 68 -19.17 -1.78 15.22
CA LEU A 68 -19.25 -2.95 14.34
C LEU A 68 -20.15 -4.04 14.94
N VAL A 69 -19.98 -4.34 16.23
CA VAL A 69 -20.86 -5.25 16.97
C VAL A 69 -22.31 -4.73 16.99
N THR A 70 -22.54 -3.44 17.28
CA THR A 70 -23.88 -2.83 17.26
C THR A 70 -24.56 -2.98 15.90
N VAL A 71 -23.86 -2.74 14.79
CA VAL A 71 -24.41 -2.89 13.43
C VAL A 71 -24.81 -4.34 13.13
N ILE A 72 -23.97 -5.31 13.52
CA ILE A 72 -24.27 -6.74 13.39
C ILE A 72 -25.47 -7.14 14.27
N SER A 73 -25.51 -6.66 15.52
CA SER A 73 -26.62 -6.91 16.46
C SER A 73 -27.93 -6.28 16.00
N ILE A 74 -27.91 -5.10 15.36
CA ILE A 74 -29.09 -4.48 14.75
C ILE A 74 -29.59 -5.35 13.60
N GLN A 75 -28.72 -5.74 12.66
CA GLN A 75 -29.12 -6.56 11.51
C GLN A 75 -29.71 -7.92 11.94
N ALA A 76 -29.10 -8.59 12.91
CA ALA A 76 -29.63 -9.83 13.46
C ALA A 76 -30.94 -9.61 14.25
N GLY A 77 -31.00 -8.57 15.08
CA GLY A 77 -32.14 -8.26 15.93
C GLY A 77 -33.38 -7.84 15.15
N VAL A 78 -33.23 -7.00 14.11
CA VAL A 78 -34.33 -6.60 13.21
C VAL A 78 -34.89 -7.82 12.47
N LEU A 79 -34.02 -8.70 11.96
CA LEU A 79 -34.45 -9.91 11.27
C LEU A 79 -35.26 -10.83 12.20
N VAL A 80 -34.80 -11.06 13.44
CA VAL A 80 -35.53 -11.85 14.45
C VAL A 80 -36.83 -11.16 14.87
N ALA A 81 -36.85 -9.84 15.04
CA ALA A 81 -38.04 -9.09 15.42
C ALA A 81 -39.13 -9.11 14.34
N VAL A 82 -38.77 -8.88 13.07
CA VAL A 82 -39.72 -8.96 11.95
C VAL A 82 -40.22 -10.40 11.75
N TRP A 83 -39.34 -11.40 11.86
CA TRP A 83 -39.73 -12.82 11.77
C TRP A 83 -40.71 -13.23 12.89
N THR A 84 -40.42 -12.87 14.15
CA THR A 84 -41.30 -13.17 15.30
C THR A 84 -42.63 -12.42 15.22
N ALA A 85 -42.63 -11.13 14.89
CA ALA A 85 -43.85 -10.34 14.72
C ALA A 85 -44.76 -10.93 13.61
N LEU A 86 -44.18 -11.30 12.46
CA LEU A 86 -44.94 -11.91 11.37
C LEU A 86 -45.43 -13.32 11.75
N ARG A 87 -44.63 -14.16 12.40
CA ARG A 87 -45.06 -15.47 12.96
C ARG A 87 -46.21 -15.37 13.96
N LEU A 88 -46.27 -14.28 14.74
CA LEU A 88 -47.37 -14.01 15.66
C LEU A 88 -48.65 -13.56 14.91
N SER A 89 -48.51 -12.74 13.87
CA SER A 89 -49.64 -12.32 13.03
C SER A 89 -50.20 -13.42 12.10
N SER A 90 -49.35 -14.28 11.55
CA SER A 90 -49.75 -15.34 10.61
C SER A 90 -50.50 -16.49 11.28
N ARG A 91 -50.41 -16.58 12.63
CA ARG A 91 -51.26 -17.42 13.48
C ARG A 91 -52.77 -17.12 13.34
N TRP A 92 -53.14 -16.02 12.66
CA TRP A 92 -54.53 -15.65 12.37
C TRP A 92 -54.96 -15.85 10.91
N ARG A 93 -54.04 -15.95 9.95
CA ARG A 93 -54.32 -16.27 8.54
C ARG A 93 -53.13 -17.00 7.91
N TYR A 94 -53.28 -18.30 7.67
CA TYR A 94 -52.35 -19.08 6.87
C TYR A 94 -53.09 -20.10 5.99
N LEU A 95 -53.52 -19.65 4.81
CA LEU A 95 -53.84 -20.54 3.70
C LEU A 95 -52.51 -20.86 3.00
N SER A 96 -52.02 -22.08 3.21
CA SER A 96 -50.79 -22.55 2.55
C SER A 96 -51.06 -22.84 1.08
N THR A 97 -50.85 -21.85 0.22
CA THR A 97 -50.59 -22.09 -1.19
C THR A 97 -49.24 -22.80 -1.30
N LYS A 98 -49.26 -24.06 -1.73
CA LYS A 98 -48.02 -24.80 -2.01
C LYS A 98 -47.23 -24.00 -3.06
N ALA A 99 -45.98 -23.66 -2.77
CA ALA A 99 -45.08 -23.10 -3.77
C ALA A 99 -44.56 -24.19 -4.71
N SER A 100 -44.31 -23.84 -5.98
CA SER A 100 -43.57 -24.71 -6.91
C SER A 100 -42.09 -24.54 -6.65
N GLU A 101 -41.32 -25.62 -6.67
CA GLU A 101 -39.86 -25.47 -6.69
C GLU A 101 -39.40 -24.87 -8.03
N ALA A 102 -38.39 -24.01 -8.01
CA ALA A 102 -37.82 -23.48 -9.25
C ALA A 102 -36.91 -24.52 -9.94
N SER A 103 -36.68 -24.34 -11.24
CA SER A 103 -35.71 -25.12 -12.04
C SER A 103 -34.36 -25.24 -11.33
N LEU A 104 -33.64 -26.36 -11.49
CA LEU A 104 -32.33 -26.57 -10.82
C LEU A 104 -31.29 -25.49 -11.16
N LEU A 105 -31.40 -24.91 -12.36
CA LEU A 105 -30.60 -23.76 -12.85
C LEU A 105 -30.84 -22.46 -12.05
N VAL A 106 -31.91 -22.40 -11.26
CA VAL A 106 -32.26 -21.26 -10.41
C VAL A 106 -31.76 -21.55 -9.00
N SER A 107 -30.80 -20.76 -8.52
CA SER A 107 -30.31 -20.83 -7.13
C SER A 107 -31.40 -20.52 -6.11
N GLY A 108 -31.34 -21.07 -4.90
CA GLY A 108 -32.39 -20.94 -3.88
C GLY A 108 -32.72 -19.49 -3.48
N ILE A 109 -31.77 -18.56 -3.59
CA ILE A 109 -32.03 -17.12 -3.39
C ILE A 109 -32.84 -16.54 -4.56
N ALA A 110 -32.54 -16.95 -5.80
CA ALA A 110 -33.25 -16.50 -7.00
C ALA A 110 -34.69 -17.06 -7.06
N GLU A 111 -34.86 -18.32 -6.66
CA GLU A 111 -36.14 -19.03 -6.50
C GLU A 111 -37.09 -18.29 -5.55
N GLU A 112 -36.55 -17.80 -4.43
CA GLU A 112 -37.32 -17.21 -3.32
C GLU A 112 -37.61 -15.71 -3.49
N PHE A 113 -36.74 -14.96 -4.17
CA PHE A 113 -36.88 -13.50 -4.25
C PHE A 113 -37.56 -13.00 -5.54
N MET A 114 -37.37 -13.64 -6.70
CA MET A 114 -37.77 -13.04 -7.98
C MET A 114 -39.22 -13.31 -8.37
N ALA A 115 -39.86 -12.28 -8.92
CA ALA A 115 -41.19 -12.37 -9.51
C ALA A 115 -41.10 -13.08 -10.87
N THR A 116 -41.92 -14.11 -11.07
CA THR A 116 -41.92 -14.87 -12.33
C THR A 116 -42.81 -14.22 -13.38
N ALA A 117 -42.39 -14.26 -14.64
CA ALA A 117 -43.02 -13.54 -15.74
C ALA A 117 -44.34 -14.18 -16.22
N PRO A 118 -45.21 -13.42 -16.93
CA PRO A 118 -46.39 -13.96 -17.60
C PRO A 118 -46.02 -15.10 -18.55
N GLY A 119 -46.86 -16.14 -18.61
CA GLY A 119 -46.55 -17.39 -19.32
C GLY A 119 -45.96 -18.47 -18.41
N THR A 120 -45.57 -18.15 -17.18
CA THR A 120 -45.33 -19.16 -16.13
C THR A 120 -46.51 -20.12 -16.00
N THR A 121 -46.21 -21.43 -16.02
CA THR A 121 -47.19 -22.51 -15.85
C THR A 121 -46.73 -23.52 -14.81
N THR A 122 -47.52 -24.57 -14.65
CA THR A 122 -47.22 -25.76 -13.87
C THR A 122 -45.99 -26.54 -14.38
N THR A 123 -45.63 -26.44 -15.66
CA THR A 123 -44.48 -27.18 -16.23
C THR A 123 -43.33 -26.27 -16.67
N GLN A 124 -43.50 -24.95 -16.60
CA GLN A 124 -42.58 -23.95 -17.17
C GLN A 124 -42.34 -22.76 -16.21
N TYR A 125 -41.06 -22.43 -16.02
CA TYR A 125 -40.57 -21.33 -15.18
C TYR A 125 -40.14 -20.22 -16.13
N VAL A 126 -41.02 -19.24 -16.33
CA VAL A 126 -40.78 -18.13 -17.24
C VAL A 126 -40.29 -16.93 -16.44
N ILE A 127 -39.17 -16.36 -16.87
CA ILE A 127 -38.55 -15.13 -16.33
C ILE A 127 -38.05 -14.26 -17.48
N ASP A 128 -38.00 -12.95 -17.28
CA ASP A 128 -37.38 -12.01 -18.21
C ASP A 128 -35.84 -12.06 -18.14
N ASP A 129 -35.15 -11.44 -19.09
CA ASP A 129 -33.69 -11.48 -19.17
C ASP A 129 -32.99 -10.77 -18.01
N VAL A 130 -33.61 -9.76 -17.40
CA VAL A 130 -33.04 -9.08 -16.22
C VAL A 130 -33.10 -10.01 -15.01
N ALA A 131 -34.24 -10.71 -14.83
CA ALA A 131 -34.37 -11.78 -13.86
C ALA A 131 -33.44 -12.97 -14.17
N CYS A 132 -33.13 -13.27 -15.44
CA CYS A 132 -32.10 -14.25 -15.80
C CYS A 132 -30.70 -13.80 -15.34
N VAL A 133 -30.28 -12.58 -15.68
CA VAL A 133 -28.98 -12.02 -15.27
C VAL A 133 -28.85 -12.01 -13.73
N LEU A 134 -29.91 -11.59 -13.02
CA LEU A 134 -29.97 -11.64 -11.55
C LEU A 134 -30.00 -13.07 -10.99
N ALA A 135 -30.56 -14.03 -11.73
CA ALA A 135 -30.46 -15.46 -11.42
C ALA A 135 -29.05 -16.01 -11.66
N GLY A 136 -28.17 -15.30 -12.36
CA GLY A 136 -26.86 -15.79 -12.80
C GLY A 136 -26.91 -16.63 -14.08
N LEU A 137 -27.94 -16.45 -14.89
CA LEU A 137 -28.16 -17.11 -16.18
C LEU A 137 -28.07 -16.06 -17.31
N LEU A 138 -27.26 -16.32 -18.33
CA LEU A 138 -27.22 -15.49 -19.55
C LEU A 138 -27.91 -16.23 -20.70
N ALA A 139 -28.94 -15.61 -21.28
CA ALA A 139 -29.45 -16.01 -22.59
C ALA A 139 -28.44 -15.56 -23.66
N LEU A 140 -27.99 -16.50 -24.50
CA LEU A 140 -26.99 -16.24 -25.56
C LEU A 140 -27.49 -16.82 -26.87
N ARG A 141 -27.39 -16.07 -27.97
CA ARG A 141 -27.80 -16.52 -29.30
C ARG A 141 -26.57 -16.56 -30.22
N PHE A 142 -26.22 -17.75 -30.72
CA PHE A 142 -25.02 -17.95 -31.53
C PHE A 142 -25.30 -18.81 -32.75
N ARG A 143 -24.95 -18.30 -33.95
CA ARG A 143 -25.17 -18.98 -35.25
C ARG A 143 -26.61 -19.48 -35.48
N GLY A 144 -27.61 -18.77 -34.92
CA GLY A 144 -29.03 -19.11 -35.03
C GLY A 144 -29.56 -20.09 -33.97
N VAL A 145 -28.69 -20.66 -33.13
CA VAL A 145 -29.08 -21.51 -31.99
C VAL A 145 -29.10 -20.68 -30.70
N GLU A 146 -30.08 -20.95 -29.84
CA GLU A 146 -30.16 -20.36 -28.51
C GLU A 146 -29.48 -21.23 -27.46
N TYR A 147 -28.88 -20.56 -26.48
CA TYR A 147 -28.15 -21.16 -25.38
C TYR A 147 -28.52 -20.46 -24.06
N THR A 148 -28.29 -21.18 -22.96
CA THR A 148 -28.34 -20.67 -21.59
C THR A 148 -26.99 -20.94 -20.97
N PHE A 149 -26.31 -19.88 -20.54
CA PHE A 149 -25.04 -19.98 -19.83
C PHE A 149 -25.23 -19.72 -18.34
N ASP A 150 -24.99 -20.73 -17.52
CA ASP A 150 -25.05 -20.64 -16.06
C ASP A 150 -23.70 -20.16 -15.52
N ILE A 151 -23.67 -18.97 -14.90
CA ILE A 151 -22.46 -18.36 -14.35
C ILE A 151 -21.96 -19.09 -13.09
N LYS A 152 -22.86 -19.76 -12.34
CA LYS A 152 -22.54 -20.46 -11.07
C LYS A 152 -21.91 -21.82 -11.33
N LEU A 153 -22.52 -22.59 -12.23
CA LEU A 153 -22.06 -23.93 -12.62
C LEU A 153 -21.02 -23.87 -13.75
N TRP A 154 -20.93 -22.72 -14.43
CA TRP A 154 -20.10 -22.46 -15.62
C TRP A 154 -20.41 -23.42 -16.79
N LEU A 155 -21.69 -23.80 -16.89
CA LEU A 155 -22.22 -24.70 -17.92
C LEU A 155 -22.89 -23.90 -19.04
N LEU A 156 -22.60 -24.28 -20.29
CA LEU A 156 -23.35 -23.84 -21.47
C LEU A 156 -24.33 -24.94 -21.87
N LEU A 157 -25.63 -24.62 -21.81
CA LEU A 157 -26.73 -25.51 -22.15
C LEU A 157 -27.40 -25.00 -23.43
N LYS A 158 -27.83 -25.89 -24.31
CA LYS A 158 -28.65 -25.54 -25.47
C LYS A 158 -30.09 -25.27 -25.03
N ASP A 159 -30.74 -24.25 -25.59
CA ASP A 159 -32.16 -23.98 -25.37
C ASP A 159 -32.97 -24.42 -26.60
N ASP A 160 -34.01 -25.20 -26.34
CA ASP A 160 -34.96 -25.75 -27.30
C ASP A 160 -36.42 -25.45 -26.88
N ARG A 161 -36.63 -24.51 -25.93
CA ARG A 161 -37.92 -24.24 -25.27
C ARG A 161 -38.32 -22.78 -25.26
N SER A 162 -37.36 -21.86 -25.25
CA SER A 162 -37.65 -20.43 -25.42
C SER A 162 -38.04 -20.12 -26.88
N THR A 163 -39.04 -19.26 -27.07
CA THR A 163 -39.63 -18.96 -28.39
C THR A 163 -39.79 -17.45 -28.66
N THR A 164 -39.27 -16.60 -27.77
CA THR A 164 -39.43 -15.15 -27.77
C THR A 164 -38.19 -14.47 -27.20
N ASP A 165 -37.62 -13.51 -27.93
CA ASP A 165 -36.33 -12.83 -27.61
C ASP A 165 -36.26 -12.04 -26.29
N PHE A 166 -37.28 -12.11 -25.42
CA PHE A 166 -37.38 -11.33 -24.17
C PHE A 166 -37.96 -12.11 -22.97
N LEU A 167 -38.20 -13.41 -23.11
CA LEU A 167 -38.71 -14.29 -22.04
C LEU A 167 -38.05 -15.67 -22.14
N LYS A 168 -37.37 -16.09 -21.06
CA LYS A 168 -36.68 -17.37 -20.96
C LYS A 168 -37.60 -18.45 -20.39
N VAL A 169 -37.72 -19.59 -21.06
CA VAL A 169 -38.64 -20.69 -20.67
C VAL A 169 -37.87 -21.88 -20.10
N LEU A 170 -37.64 -21.88 -18.78
CA LEU A 170 -36.98 -22.99 -18.09
C LEU A 170 -37.99 -24.10 -17.70
N PRO A 171 -37.56 -25.36 -17.51
CA PRO A 171 -38.43 -26.41 -16.94
C PRO A 171 -38.84 -26.09 -15.49
N ARG A 172 -40.09 -26.36 -15.11
CA ARG A 172 -40.59 -26.21 -13.73
C ARG A 172 -41.37 -27.45 -13.28
N PRO A 173 -41.29 -27.86 -12.00
CA PRO A 173 -42.37 -28.58 -11.32
C PRO A 173 -43.56 -27.66 -10.97
N VAL A 174 -44.70 -28.25 -10.59
CA VAL A 174 -46.03 -27.59 -10.58
C VAL A 174 -46.24 -26.59 -9.43
N LEU A 175 -46.88 -25.42 -9.71
CA LEU A 175 -47.65 -24.44 -8.85
C LEU A 175 -47.39 -22.94 -9.25
N VAL A 176 -48.28 -21.98 -8.91
CA VAL A 176 -48.39 -20.61 -9.54
C VAL A 176 -48.96 -19.49 -8.60
N ASP A 177 -48.56 -18.19 -8.76
CA ASP A 177 -49.10 -16.97 -8.07
C ASP A 177 -48.86 -15.61 -8.84
N ARG A 178 -49.40 -14.41 -8.41
CA ARG A 178 -49.27 -13.04 -9.08
C ARG A 178 -49.33 -11.76 -8.17
N SER A 179 -49.03 -10.54 -8.70
CA SER A 179 -48.44 -9.35 -7.98
C SER A 179 -48.80 -7.89 -8.49
N ILE A 180 -48.13 -6.78 -7.99
CA ILE A 180 -47.95 -5.31 -8.49
C ILE A 180 -48.35 -4.16 -7.46
N LYS A 181 -47.92 -2.84 -7.36
CA LYS A 181 -46.71 -1.92 -7.54
C LYS A 181 -46.94 -0.50 -6.83
N ILE A 182 -45.98 0.48 -6.77
CA ILE A 182 -45.96 1.78 -5.98
C ILE A 182 -45.13 2.94 -6.67
N ASN A 183 -45.18 4.29 -6.32
CA ASN A 183 -44.06 5.34 -6.41
C ASN A 183 -44.28 6.84 -5.87
N PRO A 184 -43.23 7.77 -5.73
CA PRO A 184 -43.15 9.02 -4.84
C PRO A 184 -42.38 10.35 -5.33
N LEU A 185 -41.86 11.29 -4.46
CA LEU A 185 -40.60 12.19 -4.50
C LEU A 185 -40.52 13.63 -3.70
N PRO A 186 -39.78 14.79 -4.01
CA PRO A 186 -38.86 15.52 -3.02
C PRO A 186 -38.47 17.11 -3.03
N ARG A 187 -37.81 17.68 -1.95
CA ARG A 187 -36.54 18.57 -1.84
C ARG A 187 -36.34 20.18 -1.78
N LEU A 188 -35.15 20.64 -1.24
CA LEU A 188 -34.27 21.93 -1.35
C LEU A 188 -34.29 23.14 -0.28
N GLN A 189 -33.45 24.24 -0.30
CA GLN A 189 -32.01 24.45 0.20
C GLN A 189 -31.56 25.92 0.74
N ARG A 190 -30.28 26.46 0.60
CA ARG A 190 -29.51 27.41 1.55
C ARG A 190 -28.47 28.49 0.99
N LYS A 191 -28.09 29.61 1.70
CA LYS A 191 -26.85 30.54 1.57
C LYS A 191 -26.72 31.59 2.77
N GLY A 192 -25.77 32.56 3.03
CA GLY A 192 -24.36 32.96 2.64
C GLY A 192 -23.95 34.50 2.86
N SER A 193 -22.78 34.94 3.46
CA SER A 193 -22.27 36.39 3.59
C SER A 193 -20.80 36.63 4.15
N SER A 194 -20.10 37.80 3.94
CA SER A 194 -18.75 38.20 4.54
C SER A 194 -18.18 39.68 4.33
N ASN A 195 -17.04 40.07 5.01
CA ASN A 195 -15.94 41.07 4.67
C ASN A 195 -15.65 42.37 5.53
N LEU A 196 -14.34 42.83 5.61
CA LEU A 196 -13.81 44.11 6.20
C LEU A 196 -12.32 44.46 5.79
N TYR A 197 -11.71 45.61 6.21
CA TYR A 197 -10.40 46.20 5.71
C TYR A 197 -9.46 46.88 6.77
N GLN A 198 -8.22 47.34 6.41
CA GLN A 198 -7.13 47.83 7.34
C GLN A 198 -6.19 48.99 6.81
N ARG A 199 -5.17 49.48 7.59
CA ARG A 199 -4.26 50.66 7.29
C ARG A 199 -2.81 50.57 7.94
N ARG A 200 -1.82 51.44 7.59
CA ARG A 200 -0.32 51.33 7.89
C ARG A 200 0.36 52.51 8.68
N ARG A 201 1.68 52.39 9.02
CA ARG A 201 2.56 53.31 9.86
C ARG A 201 4.05 53.45 9.38
N ARG A 202 4.94 54.15 10.15
CA ARG A 202 6.37 54.56 9.89
C ARG A 202 7.48 53.56 10.37
N LEU A 203 8.77 53.85 10.05
CA LEU A 203 10.03 53.07 10.26
C LEU A 203 10.83 53.36 11.57
N VAL A 204 11.95 52.64 11.81
CA VAL A 204 12.75 52.52 13.07
C VAL A 204 14.29 52.57 12.83
N MET A 205 15.13 52.68 13.88
CA MET A 205 16.56 53.07 13.80
C MET A 205 17.53 52.06 13.18
N GLY A 206 17.44 50.76 13.47
CA GLY A 206 18.33 49.75 12.87
C GLY A 206 18.18 49.69 11.35
N LEU A 207 16.94 49.80 10.87
CA LEU A 207 16.62 49.97 9.46
C LEU A 207 17.19 51.29 8.90
N GLN A 208 17.24 52.38 9.69
CA GLN A 208 17.90 53.61 9.27
C GLN A 208 19.40 53.39 9.00
N LEU A 209 20.12 52.61 9.84
CA LEU A 209 21.52 52.25 9.59
C LEU A 209 21.68 51.47 8.27
N VAL A 210 20.86 50.45 8.04
CA VAL A 210 20.84 49.69 6.77
C VAL A 210 20.63 50.63 5.59
N SER A 211 19.66 51.56 5.69
CA SER A 211 19.39 52.52 4.62
C SER A 211 20.51 53.53 4.37
N SER A 212 21.35 53.79 5.38
CA SER A 212 22.55 54.64 5.24
C SER A 212 23.77 53.89 4.68
N TYR A 213 23.76 52.56 4.70
CA TYR A 213 24.85 51.71 4.21
C TYR A 213 24.61 51.21 2.77
N LEU A 214 23.37 50.85 2.44
CA LEU A 214 22.99 50.35 1.12
C LEU A 214 22.33 51.42 0.25
N GLY A 215 21.32 52.11 0.78
CA GLY A 215 20.44 53.02 0.05
C GLY A 215 19.01 52.99 0.63
N PRO A 216 18.09 53.86 0.18
CA PRO A 216 16.72 53.87 0.69
C PRO A 216 15.97 52.55 0.39
N PHE A 217 15.17 52.05 1.34
CA PHE A 217 14.35 50.85 1.10
C PHE A 217 13.39 51.09 -0.07
N GLY A 218 13.53 50.26 -1.12
CA GLY A 218 12.90 50.46 -2.42
C GLY A 218 13.89 50.62 -3.58
N SER A 219 15.17 50.88 -3.31
CA SER A 219 16.29 50.79 -4.29
C SER A 219 17.35 49.74 -3.92
N ILE A 220 17.06 48.88 -2.95
CA ILE A 220 17.92 47.74 -2.59
C ILE A 220 17.37 46.48 -3.27
N ASP A 221 18.07 46.00 -4.29
CA ASP A 221 17.78 44.71 -4.92
C ASP A 221 18.32 43.56 -4.06
N MET A 222 17.62 42.42 -4.07
CA MET A 222 17.96 41.23 -3.30
C MET A 222 18.18 40.04 -4.24
N VAL A 223 19.44 39.67 -4.45
CA VAL A 223 19.86 38.68 -5.45
C VAL A 223 20.39 37.42 -4.77
N TYR A 224 19.80 36.26 -5.09
CA TYR A 224 20.29 34.96 -4.64
C TYR A 224 21.64 34.62 -5.31
N VAL A 225 22.61 34.16 -4.52
CA VAL A 225 23.95 33.77 -4.99
C VAL A 225 24.07 32.24 -4.94
N PRO A 226 24.07 31.54 -6.09
CA PRO A 226 24.26 30.10 -6.13
C PRO A 226 25.69 29.70 -5.76
N PRO A 227 25.90 28.53 -5.14
CA PRO A 227 27.25 27.98 -4.94
C PRO A 227 27.92 27.68 -6.29
N PRO A 228 29.19 28.08 -6.51
CA PRO A 228 29.89 27.79 -7.77
C PRO A 228 29.90 26.30 -8.12
N THR A 229 29.74 25.96 -9.40
CA THR A 229 29.81 24.57 -9.92
C THR A 229 31.01 23.81 -9.39
N ASP A 230 32.19 24.42 -9.49
CA ASP A 230 33.48 23.86 -9.11
C ASP A 230 33.57 23.60 -7.59
N LEU A 231 32.80 24.34 -6.77
CA LEU A 231 32.66 24.10 -5.33
C LEU A 231 31.71 22.93 -5.03
N GLN A 232 30.60 22.82 -5.78
CA GLN A 232 29.66 21.70 -5.67
C GLN A 232 30.35 20.38 -6.04
N GLU A 233 31.10 20.35 -7.15
CA GLU A 233 31.90 19.19 -7.58
C GLU A 233 32.96 18.80 -6.55
N LEU A 234 33.68 19.78 -5.99
CA LEU A 234 34.66 19.55 -4.93
C LEU A 234 34.01 18.98 -3.66
N MET A 235 32.90 19.55 -3.19
CA MET A 235 32.19 19.05 -2.01
C MET A 235 31.61 17.66 -2.24
N SER A 236 31.06 17.37 -3.43
CA SER A 236 30.58 16.04 -3.79
C SER A 236 31.70 15.00 -3.74
N THR A 237 32.85 15.31 -4.35
CA THR A 237 34.04 14.44 -4.36
C THR A 237 34.55 14.17 -2.93
N LEU A 238 34.62 15.19 -2.07
CA LEU A 238 35.03 15.04 -0.67
C LEU A 238 34.01 14.24 0.15
N LEU A 239 32.71 14.36 -0.17
CA LEU A 239 31.63 13.62 0.47
C LEU A 239 31.65 12.12 0.11
N GLU A 240 31.96 11.79 -1.14
CA GLU A 240 32.20 10.40 -1.58
C GLU A 240 33.45 9.81 -0.89
N LEU A 241 34.57 10.54 -0.86
CA LEU A 241 35.79 10.13 -0.14
C LEU A 241 35.56 9.95 1.37
N THR A 242 34.64 10.70 1.97
CA THR A 242 34.23 10.53 3.38
C THR A 242 33.45 9.23 3.61
N ARG A 243 32.68 8.80 2.60
CA ARG A 243 31.79 7.63 2.65
C ARG A 243 32.47 6.34 2.20
N ALA A 244 33.43 6.38 1.29
CA ALA A 244 34.11 5.21 0.75
C ALA A 244 34.72 4.28 1.83
N PRO A 245 35.38 4.77 2.90
CA PRO A 245 35.90 3.91 3.97
C PRO A 245 34.80 3.17 4.74
N LEU A 246 33.55 3.66 4.73
CA LEU A 246 32.44 3.03 5.44
C LEU A 246 31.91 1.77 4.70
N ALA A 247 32.30 1.56 3.44
CA ALA A 247 31.90 0.39 2.67
C ALA A 247 32.66 -0.87 3.13
N GLY A 248 32.02 -1.68 3.97
CA GLY A 248 32.52 -2.99 4.40
C GLY A 248 33.56 -2.99 5.53
N ASN A 249 34.17 -1.85 5.87
CA ASN A 249 35.13 -1.76 6.98
C ASN A 249 34.48 -1.34 8.30
N LEU A 250 34.36 -2.29 9.24
CA LEU A 250 33.77 -2.06 10.56
C LEU A 250 34.59 -1.09 11.44
N SER A 251 35.93 -1.03 11.31
CA SER A 251 36.73 -0.11 12.14
C SER A 251 36.60 1.34 11.67
N ALA A 252 36.50 1.56 10.36
CA ALA A 252 36.18 2.88 9.79
C ALA A 252 34.77 3.33 10.22
N GLN A 253 33.78 2.44 10.18
CA GLN A 253 32.43 2.72 10.67
C GLN A 253 32.41 3.07 12.17
N ALA A 254 33.14 2.32 13.01
CA ALA A 254 33.25 2.60 14.44
C ALA A 254 33.90 3.96 14.71
N ALA A 255 35.02 4.27 14.05
CA ALA A 255 35.74 5.53 14.20
C ALA A 255 34.89 6.74 13.74
N TYR A 256 34.20 6.61 12.61
CA TYR A 256 33.28 7.62 12.09
C TYR A 256 32.05 7.82 13.01
N TYR A 257 31.47 6.74 13.53
CA TYR A 257 30.36 6.81 14.49
C TYR A 257 30.76 7.51 15.79
N ASN A 258 32.00 7.30 16.25
CA ASN A 258 32.58 7.94 17.43
C ASN A 258 32.87 9.45 17.26
N ILE A 259 32.76 10.02 16.05
CA ILE A 259 32.64 11.46 15.87
C ILE A 259 31.26 11.88 16.38
N THR A 260 31.16 12.40 17.60
CA THR A 260 29.87 12.86 18.16
C THR A 260 29.54 14.27 17.64
N PRO A 261 28.49 14.46 16.82
CA PRO A 261 28.02 15.79 16.42
C PRO A 261 27.40 16.54 17.60
N LEU A 262 27.32 17.86 17.48
CA LEU A 262 26.48 18.70 18.34
C LEU A 262 25.10 18.93 17.70
N ASP A 263 24.02 18.80 18.47
CA ASP A 263 22.68 19.24 18.05
C ASP A 263 22.59 20.76 17.84
N LEU A 264 23.54 21.50 18.44
CA LEU A 264 23.60 22.94 18.44
C LEU A 264 25.06 23.40 18.58
N SER A 265 25.54 24.23 17.65
CA SER A 265 26.82 24.93 17.75
C SER A 265 26.59 26.42 17.46
N ARG A 266 27.30 27.29 18.19
CA ARG A 266 27.07 28.75 18.22
C ARG A 266 28.38 29.55 18.07
N PRO A 267 29.15 29.33 17.00
CA PRO A 267 30.44 29.98 16.86
C PRO A 267 30.28 31.48 16.57
N ALA A 268 31.28 32.27 16.95
CA ALA A 268 31.38 33.69 16.60
C ALA A 268 32.82 34.05 16.20
N PRO A 269 33.04 35.02 15.28
CA PRO A 269 34.36 35.50 14.90
C PRO A 269 35.22 35.95 16.09
N LYS A 270 36.53 35.68 16.02
CA LYS A 270 37.53 35.96 17.06
C LYS A 270 37.59 37.45 17.40
N ALA A 271 37.46 38.33 16.41
CA ALA A 271 37.37 39.78 16.60
C ALA A 271 36.15 40.18 17.44
N TRP A 272 35.01 39.50 17.28
CA TRP A 272 33.76 39.83 17.98
C TRP A 272 33.70 39.24 19.39
N LEU A 273 34.38 38.10 19.61
CA LEU A 273 34.55 37.50 20.93
C LEU A 273 35.60 38.24 21.77
N SER A 274 36.75 38.58 21.20
CA SER A 274 37.84 39.29 21.90
C SER A 274 37.47 40.72 22.28
N THR A 275 36.66 41.42 21.48
CA THR A 275 36.12 42.75 21.81
C THR A 275 34.86 42.69 22.70
N GLY A 276 34.25 41.52 22.87
CA GLY A 276 33.14 41.30 23.81
C GLY A 276 31.85 42.09 23.50
N VAL A 277 31.61 42.43 22.23
CA VAL A 277 30.48 43.28 21.80
C VAL A 277 29.12 42.65 22.12
N PHE A 278 28.10 43.51 22.20
CA PHE A 278 26.70 43.12 22.33
C PHE A 278 26.04 43.11 20.94
N THR A 279 25.48 41.97 20.53
CA THR A 279 24.64 41.81 19.33
C THR A 279 23.19 42.18 19.63
N TYR A 280 22.56 42.89 18.69
CA TYR A 280 21.18 43.35 18.68
C TYR A 280 20.40 42.82 17.46
N GLY A 281 20.87 41.72 16.85
CA GLY A 281 20.30 41.09 15.64
C GLY A 281 21.26 41.13 14.44
N GLY A 282 21.00 40.34 13.40
CA GLY A 282 21.88 40.20 12.22
C GLY A 282 21.17 40.13 10.86
N SER A 283 19.94 40.64 10.76
CA SER A 283 19.17 40.71 9.51
C SER A 283 18.96 42.16 9.07
N PRO A 284 19.33 42.55 7.83
CA PRO A 284 19.09 43.90 7.30
C PRO A 284 17.60 44.19 7.04
N LEU A 285 16.76 43.16 7.02
CA LEU A 285 15.30 43.26 6.84
C LEU A 285 14.56 43.52 8.16
N CYS A 286 15.22 43.36 9.31
CA CYS A 286 14.64 43.52 10.64
C CYS A 286 15.21 44.73 11.38
N THR A 287 14.42 45.25 12.33
CA THR A 287 14.89 46.22 13.31
C THR A 287 15.84 45.56 14.31
N GLU A 288 16.61 46.39 15.00
CA GLU A 288 17.37 46.03 16.19
C GLU A 288 16.47 45.50 17.32
N PHE A 289 17.03 44.71 18.23
CA PHE A 289 16.35 44.28 19.46
C PHE A 289 16.32 45.35 20.55
N ASN A 290 15.33 45.25 21.44
CA ASN A 290 15.26 46.06 22.67
C ASN A 290 16.35 45.70 23.70
N SER A 291 16.97 44.51 23.59
CA SER A 291 18.02 44.05 24.50
C SER A 291 19.18 43.40 23.73
N GLY A 292 20.41 43.74 24.12
CA GLY A 292 21.63 43.25 23.49
C GLY A 292 22.21 42.06 24.24
N GLN A 293 22.67 41.04 23.51
CA GLN A 293 23.28 39.83 24.07
C GLN A 293 24.78 39.80 23.75
N LYS A 294 25.62 39.35 24.68
CA LYS A 294 27.06 39.23 24.41
C LYS A 294 27.35 38.11 23.42
N THR A 295 28.29 38.34 22.51
CA THR A 295 28.73 37.39 21.47
C THR A 295 29.25 36.05 22.01
N ASN A 296 29.64 35.96 23.28
CA ASN A 296 30.04 34.69 23.90
C ASN A 296 28.88 33.70 24.13
N LEU A 297 27.63 34.13 23.95
CA LEU A 297 26.44 33.27 23.94
C LEU A 297 26.05 32.80 22.52
N GLY A 298 26.84 33.19 21.51
CA GLY A 298 26.58 32.98 20.09
C GLY A 298 26.13 34.24 19.35
N LEU A 299 25.88 34.08 18.05
CA LEU A 299 25.22 35.07 17.22
C LEU A 299 23.69 34.96 17.34
N THR A 300 22.97 36.02 16.95
CA THR A 300 21.51 36.11 17.12
C THR A 300 20.82 36.65 15.88
N SER A 301 19.95 35.81 15.31
CA SER A 301 19.06 36.06 14.17
C SER A 301 19.79 36.68 12.98
N LEU A 302 20.47 35.82 12.23
CA LEU A 302 20.94 36.18 10.89
C LEU A 302 19.74 36.45 9.97
N LEU A 303 20.02 36.87 8.74
CA LEU A 303 19.02 36.92 7.68
C LEU A 303 18.28 35.58 7.55
N SER A 304 16.95 35.59 7.54
CA SER A 304 16.15 34.49 6.99
C SER A 304 14.92 35.04 6.30
N PHE A 305 14.37 34.26 5.36
CA PHE A 305 13.16 34.59 4.61
C PHE A 305 11.88 34.38 5.44
N ASP A 306 11.86 33.37 6.30
CA ASP A 306 10.70 32.93 7.08
C ASP A 306 10.63 33.51 8.51
N ALA A 307 11.73 34.06 9.01
CA ALA A 307 11.85 34.53 10.39
C ALA A 307 11.10 35.85 10.63
N ILE A 308 10.20 35.86 11.61
CA ILE A 308 9.54 37.09 12.07
C ILE A 308 10.54 38.00 12.80
N CYS A 309 10.52 39.30 12.49
CA CYS A 309 11.36 40.30 13.16
C CYS A 309 10.92 40.56 14.60
N LEU A 310 11.37 39.71 15.54
CA LEU A 310 10.96 39.77 16.95
C LEU A 310 11.81 40.77 17.76
N VAL A 311 11.30 41.99 17.92
CA VAL A 311 12.00 43.12 18.58
C VAL A 311 12.36 42.86 20.06
N ALA A 312 11.69 41.92 20.74
CA ALA A 312 11.94 41.64 22.17
C ALA A 312 13.27 40.90 22.41
N THR A 313 13.48 39.79 21.71
CA THR A 313 14.63 38.88 21.83
C THR A 313 14.80 38.10 20.53
N GLY A 314 16.03 38.02 19.99
CA GLY A 314 16.31 37.20 18.82
C GLY A 314 16.30 35.70 19.10
N VAL A 315 16.09 34.91 18.04
CA VAL A 315 16.50 33.51 17.99
C VAL A 315 18.03 33.47 17.89
N SER A 316 18.70 32.54 18.58
CA SER A 316 20.16 32.37 18.44
C SER A 316 20.46 31.68 17.11
N ALA A 317 21.30 32.31 16.30
CA ALA A 317 21.76 31.75 15.03
C ALA A 317 22.63 30.53 15.31
N LYS A 318 22.36 29.43 14.61
CA LYS A 318 22.93 28.12 14.93
C LYS A 318 23.48 27.38 13.72
N LEU A 319 24.56 26.62 13.95
CA LEU A 319 24.90 25.45 13.16
C LEU A 319 24.29 24.21 13.83
N GLN A 320 23.92 23.20 13.05
CA GLN A 320 23.50 21.88 13.54
C GLN A 320 24.37 20.81 12.86
N PRO A 321 25.67 20.76 13.19
CA PRO A 321 26.68 20.12 12.36
C PRO A 321 26.55 18.59 12.29
N THR A 322 26.64 18.03 11.08
CA THR A 322 26.68 16.58 10.90
C THR A 322 28.11 16.00 10.96
N ARG A 323 28.23 14.68 11.15
CA ARG A 323 29.52 13.96 11.05
C ARG A 323 30.23 14.21 9.70
N GLN A 324 29.50 14.27 8.59
CA GLN A 324 30.05 14.53 7.25
C GLN A 324 30.56 15.97 7.15
N GLN A 325 29.83 16.92 7.72
CA GLN A 325 30.17 18.34 7.75
C GLN A 325 31.37 18.65 8.64
N TYR A 326 31.55 17.98 9.79
CA TYR A 326 32.78 18.05 10.58
C TYR A 326 33.99 17.53 9.80
N VAL A 327 33.86 16.40 9.08
CA VAL A 327 34.94 15.85 8.25
C VAL A 327 35.33 16.82 7.13
N LEU A 328 34.36 17.30 6.34
CA LEU A 328 34.62 18.25 5.25
C LEU A 328 35.14 19.59 5.76
N GLY A 329 34.57 20.13 6.84
CA GLY A 329 35.06 21.36 7.46
C GLY A 329 36.50 21.24 7.99
N SER A 330 36.86 20.10 8.56
CA SER A 330 38.24 19.85 9.05
C SER A 330 39.24 19.69 7.90
N LEU A 331 38.83 19.09 6.78
CA LEU A 331 39.62 19.00 5.55
C LEU A 331 39.85 20.38 4.93
N LEU A 332 38.78 21.13 4.69
CA LEU A 332 38.79 22.43 4.01
C LEU A 332 39.44 23.55 4.85
N ALA A 333 39.43 23.42 6.18
CA ALA A 333 40.17 24.30 7.11
C ALA A 333 41.60 23.80 7.43
N ASN A 334 42.09 22.72 6.79
CA ASN A 334 43.43 22.16 6.99
C ASN A 334 43.76 21.78 8.46
N LEU A 335 42.78 21.22 9.18
CA LEU A 335 42.91 20.80 10.58
C LEU A 335 43.38 19.34 10.74
N THR A 336 43.92 18.75 9.68
CA THR A 336 44.41 17.36 9.61
C THR A 336 45.85 17.20 10.07
N SER A 337 46.65 18.29 10.10
CA SER A 337 48.01 18.26 10.62
C SER A 337 48.03 18.11 12.14
N THR A 338 49.00 17.35 12.66
CA THR A 338 49.31 17.27 14.10
C THR A 338 49.80 18.59 14.69
N SER A 339 50.16 19.57 13.85
CA SER A 339 50.54 20.93 14.25
C SER A 339 49.36 21.93 14.33
N SER A 340 48.14 21.55 13.94
CA SER A 340 47.01 22.48 13.86
C SER A 340 46.45 22.84 15.24
N ASN A 341 46.23 24.13 15.50
CA ASN A 341 45.87 24.64 16.82
C ASN A 341 44.37 24.45 17.15
N LEU A 342 43.97 23.21 17.41
CA LEU A 342 42.56 22.85 17.65
C LEU A 342 41.95 23.56 18.88
N THR A 343 42.76 23.96 19.87
CA THR A 343 42.23 24.66 21.06
C THR A 343 41.87 26.11 20.79
N ALA A 344 42.50 26.76 19.81
CA ALA A 344 42.10 28.09 19.33
C ALA A 344 40.77 28.03 18.57
N VAL A 345 40.61 27.05 17.67
CA VAL A 345 39.33 26.78 16.98
C VAL A 345 38.21 26.56 18.01
N CYS A 346 38.42 25.67 18.98
CA CYS A 346 37.41 25.36 20.00
C CYS A 346 37.09 26.52 20.96
N ALA A 347 37.89 27.59 21.01
CA ALA A 347 37.56 28.78 21.78
C ALA A 347 36.54 29.70 21.09
N LEU A 348 36.26 29.48 19.80
CA LEU A 348 35.32 30.28 19.00
C LEU A 348 33.86 29.82 19.11
N ASP A 349 33.60 28.66 19.72
CA ASP A 349 32.28 28.27 20.23
C ASP A 349 32.36 28.14 21.77
N PRO A 350 32.21 29.26 22.52
CA PRO A 350 32.38 29.27 23.98
C PRO A 350 31.36 28.43 24.74
N SER A 351 30.20 28.14 24.12
CA SER A 351 29.15 27.31 24.72
C SER A 351 29.51 25.82 24.70
N PHE A 352 30.35 25.38 23.75
CA PHE A 352 30.65 23.96 23.50
C PHE A 352 32.15 23.64 23.41
N THR A 353 32.99 24.45 24.08
CA THR A 353 34.45 24.33 24.05
C THR A 353 34.96 22.96 24.51
N THR A 354 34.31 22.33 25.48
CA THR A 354 34.72 21.01 26.01
C THR A 354 34.38 19.88 25.04
N GLN A 355 33.20 19.92 24.41
CA GLN A 355 32.78 18.96 23.38
C GLN A 355 33.65 19.08 22.12
N CYS A 356 34.00 20.31 21.72
CA CYS A 356 34.90 20.54 20.58
C CYS A 356 36.28 19.90 20.78
N ARG A 357 36.82 19.94 22.00
CA ARG A 357 38.07 19.25 22.36
C ARG A 357 37.97 17.72 22.30
N VAL A 358 36.78 17.16 22.09
CA VAL A 358 36.55 15.72 21.84
C VAL A 358 36.26 15.46 20.35
N TYR A 359 35.25 16.11 19.76
CA TYR A 359 34.85 15.80 18.38
C TYR A 359 35.92 16.19 17.34
N LEU A 360 36.65 17.29 17.55
CA LEU A 360 37.57 17.81 16.54
C LEU A 360 38.84 16.94 16.41
N PRO A 361 39.51 16.50 17.50
CA PRO A 361 40.57 15.50 17.42
C PRO A 361 40.11 14.12 16.91
N THR A 362 38.91 13.67 17.27
CA THR A 362 38.35 12.41 16.73
C THR A 362 38.10 12.50 15.22
N THR A 363 37.66 13.67 14.73
CA THR A 363 37.45 13.94 13.31
C THR A 363 38.78 13.94 12.54
N SER A 364 39.81 14.65 13.03
CA SER A 364 41.12 14.67 12.36
C SER A 364 41.83 13.33 12.41
N ALA A 365 41.61 12.52 13.46
CA ALA A 365 42.04 11.12 13.50
C ALA A 365 41.34 10.27 12.44
N TYR A 366 40.01 10.31 12.32
CA TYR A 366 39.28 9.56 11.27
C TYR A 366 39.79 9.90 9.86
N ILE A 367 40.00 11.19 9.57
CA ILE A 367 40.53 11.64 8.28
C ILE A 367 41.91 11.03 8.02
N ARG A 368 42.85 11.18 8.96
CA ARG A 368 44.22 10.68 8.82
C ARG A 368 44.28 9.15 8.68
N ASP A 369 43.47 8.43 9.45
CA ASP A 369 43.58 6.97 9.60
C ASP A 369 42.76 6.20 8.55
N TYR A 370 41.75 6.81 7.94
CA TYR A 370 40.83 6.15 6.99
C TYR A 370 40.63 6.85 5.64
N MET A 371 40.91 8.15 5.49
CA MET A 371 40.69 8.87 4.23
C MET A 371 41.98 9.11 3.44
N GLN A 372 42.01 8.62 2.21
CA GLN A 372 43.10 8.89 1.26
C GLN A 372 42.75 10.12 0.42
N VAL A 373 43.33 11.28 0.76
CA VAL A 373 43.13 12.53 0.03
C VAL A 373 44.20 12.66 -1.07
N PRO A 374 43.85 12.68 -2.37
CA PRO A 374 44.84 12.81 -3.44
C PRO A 374 45.55 14.19 -3.39
N PRO A 375 46.87 14.28 -3.67
CA PRO A 375 47.58 15.55 -3.69
C PRO A 375 46.98 16.64 -4.61
N PRO A 376 46.45 16.32 -5.81
CA PRO A 376 45.73 17.31 -6.63
C PRO A 376 44.49 17.90 -5.91
N LEU A 377 43.76 17.06 -5.17
CA LEU A 377 42.55 17.48 -4.45
C LEU A 377 42.91 18.43 -3.28
N ALA A 378 44.03 18.19 -2.60
CA ALA A 378 44.55 19.10 -1.58
C ALA A 378 44.87 20.50 -2.18
N SER A 379 45.43 20.55 -3.39
CA SER A 379 45.66 21.82 -4.09
C SER A 379 44.36 22.51 -4.51
N ALA A 380 43.35 21.75 -4.95
CA ALA A 380 42.04 22.27 -5.32
C ALA A 380 41.29 22.89 -4.12
N MET A 381 41.38 22.27 -2.92
CA MET A 381 40.82 22.85 -1.69
C MET A 381 41.42 24.22 -1.36
N ALA A 382 42.74 24.38 -1.49
CA ALA A 382 43.42 25.65 -1.23
C ALA A 382 43.01 26.76 -2.23
N VAL A 383 42.92 26.42 -3.53
CA VAL A 383 42.45 27.34 -4.58
C VAL A 383 40.97 27.72 -4.36
N MET A 384 40.13 26.76 -3.96
CA MET A 384 38.73 27.04 -3.67
C MET A 384 38.54 27.96 -2.46
N ALA A 385 39.35 27.79 -1.40
CA ALA A 385 39.35 28.68 -0.24
C ALA A 385 39.64 30.14 -0.62
N THR A 386 40.58 30.39 -1.55
CA THR A 386 40.84 31.76 -2.03
C THR A 386 39.72 32.30 -2.89
N ARG A 387 39.07 31.45 -3.72
CA ARG A 387 37.97 31.85 -4.60
C ARG A 387 36.70 32.19 -3.81
N VAL A 388 36.32 31.36 -2.84
CA VAL A 388 35.12 31.58 -2.01
C VAL A 388 35.32 32.79 -1.08
N ARG A 389 36.52 33.00 -0.53
CA ARG A 389 36.87 34.25 0.18
C ARG A 389 36.60 35.50 -0.68
N ALA A 390 36.95 35.45 -1.96
CA ALA A 390 36.77 36.56 -2.90
C ALA A 390 35.29 36.85 -3.26
N MET A 391 34.35 35.95 -2.96
CA MET A 391 32.90 36.20 -3.07
C MET A 391 32.36 37.10 -1.94
N ASN A 392 33.21 37.44 -0.96
CA ASN A 392 32.91 38.30 0.19
C ASN A 392 31.68 37.92 1.04
N ILE A 393 31.38 36.62 1.12
CA ILE A 393 30.26 36.07 1.90
C ILE A 393 30.52 36.35 3.39
N SER A 394 29.61 37.07 4.03
CA SER A 394 29.83 37.64 5.37
C SER A 394 28.71 37.33 6.36
N LEU A 395 29.07 37.42 7.64
CA LEU A 395 28.15 37.53 8.76
C LEU A 395 27.97 39.01 9.10
N MET A 396 26.74 39.42 9.44
CA MET A 396 26.38 40.79 9.82
C MET A 396 25.75 40.78 11.21
N ILE A 397 26.08 41.77 12.04
CA ILE A 397 25.36 42.10 13.28
C ILE A 397 25.17 43.60 13.46
N TYR A 398 24.01 43.98 14.00
CA TYR A 398 23.83 45.23 14.73
C TYR A 398 24.58 45.10 16.06
N ALA A 399 25.62 45.91 16.26
CA ALA A 399 26.52 45.78 17.40
C ALA A 399 26.54 47.04 18.27
N ARG A 400 26.88 46.85 19.56
CA ARG A 400 27.40 47.93 20.42
C ARG A 400 28.64 47.46 21.18
N THR A 401 29.62 48.33 21.31
CA THR A 401 30.84 48.09 22.12
C THR A 401 30.56 48.12 23.63
N SER A 402 29.56 48.88 24.05
CA SER A 402 29.00 48.88 25.40
C SER A 402 27.48 49.10 25.32
N LEU A 403 26.74 48.85 26.41
CA LEU A 403 25.28 49.05 26.43
C LEU A 403 24.86 50.49 26.07
N THR A 404 25.70 51.48 26.36
CA THR A 404 25.48 52.91 26.12
C THR A 404 26.11 53.45 24.82
N ALA A 405 26.90 52.65 24.11
CA ALA A 405 27.49 53.04 22.83
C ALA A 405 26.41 53.23 21.73
N PRO A 406 26.69 53.98 20.66
CA PRO A 406 25.84 54.01 19.47
C PRO A 406 25.69 52.60 18.87
N LEU A 407 24.61 52.38 18.13
CA LEU A 407 24.40 51.16 17.36
C LEU A 407 25.23 51.23 16.07
N GLU A 408 26.04 50.22 15.82
CA GLU A 408 26.93 50.11 14.66
C GLU A 408 26.53 48.90 13.80
N LEU A 409 26.86 48.92 12.51
CA LEU A 409 26.89 47.71 11.68
C LEU A 409 28.29 47.10 11.72
N ARG A 410 28.39 45.82 12.07
CA ARG A 410 29.65 45.06 12.02
C ARG A 410 29.49 43.84 11.14
N MET A 411 30.49 43.62 10.27
CA MET A 411 30.49 42.60 9.23
C MET A 411 31.84 41.88 9.22
N THR A 412 31.86 40.59 8.91
CA THR A 412 33.10 39.79 8.82
C THR A 412 32.93 38.65 7.83
N ASN A 413 33.91 38.46 6.95
CA ASN A 413 33.92 37.43 5.90
C ASN A 413 34.10 36.03 6.52
N LEU A 414 33.32 35.04 6.07
CA LEU A 414 33.32 33.67 6.63
C LEU A 414 34.70 32.97 6.57
N LEU A 415 35.56 33.36 5.63
CA LEU A 415 36.89 32.82 5.42
C LEU A 415 37.98 33.89 5.52
N ASP A 416 37.76 35.00 6.25
CA ASP A 416 38.73 36.10 6.36
C ASP A 416 40.14 35.61 6.73
N ALA A 417 41.17 36.18 6.09
CA ALA A 417 42.56 35.79 6.32
C ALA A 417 43.07 36.14 7.73
N THR A 418 42.43 37.10 8.40
CA THR A 418 42.70 37.48 9.81
C THR A 418 41.99 36.57 10.81
N GLU A 419 40.96 35.83 10.38
CA GLU A 419 40.11 34.93 11.17
C GLU A 419 40.43 33.45 10.87
N SER A 420 41.72 33.10 10.71
CA SER A 420 42.17 31.75 10.36
C SER A 420 41.56 30.65 11.22
N ASP A 421 41.42 30.92 12.52
CA ASP A 421 40.87 29.98 13.51
C ASP A 421 39.35 29.75 13.31
N PHE A 422 38.63 30.71 12.73
CA PHE A 422 37.20 30.61 12.43
C PHE A 422 36.92 29.84 11.13
N SER A 423 37.93 29.63 10.27
CA SER A 423 37.77 29.00 8.94
C SER A 423 37.07 27.64 9.00
N PHE A 424 37.20 26.87 10.07
CA PHE A 424 36.44 25.64 10.29
C PHE A 424 34.92 25.91 10.33
N PHE A 425 34.48 26.82 11.18
CA PHE A 425 33.07 27.20 11.27
C PHE A 425 32.59 27.91 10.00
N GLY A 426 33.45 28.72 9.36
CA GLY A 426 33.20 29.26 8.03
C GLY A 426 32.86 28.18 6.99
N TRP A 427 33.64 27.08 6.95
CA TRP A 427 33.33 25.93 6.09
C TRP A 427 32.09 25.13 6.52
N LEU A 428 31.73 25.12 7.80
CA LEU A 428 30.43 24.57 8.25
C LEU A 428 29.25 25.41 7.67
N PHE A 429 29.32 26.75 7.72
CA PHE A 429 28.32 27.63 7.09
C PHE A 429 28.27 27.47 5.55
N LEU A 430 29.43 27.30 4.90
CA LEU A 430 29.51 27.12 3.44
C LEU A 430 29.07 25.72 2.99
N TYR A 431 29.22 24.69 3.82
CA TYR A 431 28.59 23.39 3.60
C TYR A 431 27.07 23.51 3.63
N ASP A 432 26.51 24.20 4.64
CA ASP A 432 25.06 24.44 4.70
C ASP A 432 24.54 25.14 3.42
N TRP A 433 25.30 26.08 2.85
CA TRP A 433 24.98 26.74 1.57
C TRP A 433 25.04 25.80 0.37
N VAL A 434 26.09 24.99 0.23
CA VAL A 434 26.24 24.03 -0.89
C VAL A 434 25.16 22.95 -0.86
N PHE A 435 24.69 22.54 0.32
CA PHE A 435 23.65 21.52 0.50
C PHE A 435 22.23 22.08 0.69
N GLY A 436 22.03 23.40 0.56
CA GLY A 436 20.70 24.03 0.60
C GLY A 436 20.03 24.12 1.98
N TYR A 437 20.81 24.02 3.07
CA TYR A 437 20.36 24.34 4.43
C TYR A 437 20.55 25.82 4.78
N ARG A 438 21.28 26.57 3.93
CA ARG A 438 21.39 28.03 3.94
C ARG A 438 21.37 28.56 2.52
N GLU A 439 21.10 29.84 2.42
CA GLU A 439 21.23 30.62 1.20
C GLU A 439 22.33 31.67 1.38
N VAL A 440 22.83 32.20 0.26
CA VAL A 440 23.69 33.39 0.27
C VAL A 440 23.00 34.46 -0.56
N ILE A 441 22.80 35.63 0.01
CA ILE A 441 21.98 36.71 -0.53
C ILE A 441 22.84 37.96 -0.68
N SER A 442 22.87 38.52 -1.89
CA SER A 442 23.51 39.78 -2.24
C SER A 442 22.47 40.89 -2.21
N PHE A 443 22.57 41.79 -1.24
CA PHE A 443 21.83 43.05 -1.24
C PHE A 443 22.62 44.08 -2.03
N GLN A 444 22.06 44.53 -3.14
CA GLN A 444 22.67 45.50 -4.06
C GLN A 444 21.89 46.81 -3.91
N GLY A 445 22.45 47.76 -3.16
CA GLY A 445 21.89 49.11 -3.03
C GLY A 445 22.75 50.15 -3.77
N ASP A 446 22.19 51.34 -3.96
CA ASP A 446 22.82 52.47 -4.65
C ASP A 446 24.24 52.82 -4.16
N THR A 447 24.56 52.51 -2.90
CA THR A 447 25.81 52.92 -2.23
C THR A 447 26.84 51.79 -2.14
N GLN A 448 26.44 50.58 -1.72
CA GLN A 448 27.30 49.41 -1.55
C GLN A 448 26.53 48.10 -1.77
N THR A 449 27.27 47.02 -2.04
CA THR A 449 26.75 45.65 -2.09
C THR A 449 27.16 44.87 -0.84
N LEU A 450 26.21 44.17 -0.23
CA LEU A 450 26.40 43.36 0.98
C LEU A 450 25.99 41.90 0.73
N VAL A 451 26.94 40.97 0.85
CA VAL A 451 26.71 39.53 0.64
C VAL A 451 26.64 38.82 1.99
N LEU A 452 25.46 38.32 2.34
CA LEU A 452 25.17 37.66 3.62
C LEU A 452 24.88 36.18 3.45
N VAL A 453 25.30 35.36 4.42
CA VAL A 453 24.77 34.01 4.61
C VAL A 453 23.51 34.04 5.50
N THR A 454 22.53 33.18 5.22
CA THR A 454 21.30 33.10 6.05
C THR A 454 21.50 32.33 7.37
N ASP A 455 20.51 32.43 8.24
CA ASP A 455 20.31 31.46 9.32
C ASP A 455 19.92 30.07 8.77
N LEU A 456 19.90 29.06 9.65
CA LEU A 456 19.70 27.66 9.26
C LEU A 456 18.23 27.37 8.91
N GLN A 457 17.95 27.13 7.63
CA GLN A 457 16.67 26.59 7.19
C GLN A 457 16.66 25.08 7.44
N THR A 458 15.85 24.63 8.41
CA THR A 458 15.69 23.19 8.67
C THR A 458 14.90 22.55 7.52
N PRO A 459 15.38 21.44 6.92
CA PRO A 459 14.73 20.83 5.77
C PRO A 459 13.31 20.37 6.12
N LEU A 460 12.37 20.55 5.20
CA LEU A 460 10.96 20.21 5.39
C LEU A 460 10.79 18.68 5.45
N SER A 461 10.73 18.14 6.66
CA SER A 461 10.48 16.72 6.89
C SER A 461 9.02 16.37 6.58
N GLN A 462 8.78 15.82 5.39
CA GLN A 462 7.49 15.29 4.97
C GLN A 462 7.50 13.75 5.02
N PRO A 463 6.40 13.09 5.41
CA PRO A 463 6.27 11.64 5.25
C PRO A 463 6.21 11.27 3.76
N THR A 464 6.76 10.11 3.40
CA THR A 464 6.53 9.48 2.08
C THR A 464 5.05 9.35 1.80
N GLN A 465 4.61 9.56 0.56
CA GLN A 465 3.18 9.63 0.29
C GLN A 465 2.50 8.27 0.51
N PRO A 466 1.29 8.19 1.11
CA PRO A 466 0.65 6.92 1.45
C PRO A 466 0.34 5.98 0.28
N TRP A 467 0.43 6.47 -0.97
CA TRP A 467 0.30 5.67 -2.19
C TRP A 467 1.62 5.14 -2.74
N GLU A 468 2.76 5.74 -2.38
CA GLU A 468 4.11 5.29 -2.77
C GLU A 468 4.53 4.05 -1.97
N VAL A 469 4.09 3.96 -0.71
CA VAL A 469 4.26 2.79 0.17
C VAL A 469 2.87 2.23 0.53
N PRO A 470 2.20 1.49 -0.39
CA PRO A 470 0.79 1.11 -0.25
C PRO A 470 0.58 -0.10 0.68
N ASP A 471 1.00 0.03 1.94
CA ASP A 471 0.83 -0.96 3.03
C ASP A 471 -0.63 -1.42 3.17
N ASN A 472 -1.59 -0.51 3.01
CA ASN A 472 -3.02 -0.85 2.97
C ASN A 472 -3.35 -1.90 1.91
N ILE A 473 -2.86 -1.73 0.67
CA ILE A 473 -3.09 -2.69 -0.43
C ILE A 473 -2.37 -4.00 -0.14
N ALA A 474 -1.12 -3.96 0.35
CA ALA A 474 -0.38 -5.15 0.75
C ALA A 474 -1.10 -5.96 1.84
N ARG A 475 -1.72 -5.29 2.83
CA ARG A 475 -2.54 -5.92 3.88
C ARG A 475 -3.83 -6.53 3.33
N TYR A 476 -4.54 -5.86 2.43
CA TYR A 476 -5.74 -6.43 1.78
C TYR A 476 -5.39 -7.65 0.94
N LEU A 477 -4.34 -7.58 0.11
CA LEU A 477 -3.86 -8.69 -0.71
C LEU A 477 -3.42 -9.88 0.17
N ARG A 478 -2.63 -9.66 1.22
CA ARG A 478 -2.24 -10.68 2.19
C ARG A 478 -3.47 -11.32 2.86
N SER A 479 -4.47 -10.52 3.21
CA SER A 479 -5.71 -11.01 3.84
C SER A 479 -6.53 -11.88 2.89
N GLY A 480 -6.59 -11.51 1.61
CA GLY A 480 -7.17 -12.34 0.54
C GLY A 480 -6.46 -13.69 0.40
N VAL A 481 -5.12 -13.70 0.31
CA VAL A 481 -4.33 -14.93 0.23
C VAL A 481 -4.54 -15.83 1.46
N LEU A 482 -4.57 -15.25 2.67
CA LEU A 482 -4.86 -15.98 3.91
C LEU A 482 -6.27 -16.58 3.93
N TYR A 483 -7.28 -15.83 3.46
CA TYR A 483 -8.64 -16.34 3.29
C TYR A 483 -8.68 -17.55 2.35
N VAL A 484 -8.05 -17.46 1.16
CA VAL A 484 -7.96 -18.61 0.24
C VAL A 484 -7.28 -19.81 0.90
N THR A 485 -6.16 -19.61 1.61
CA THR A 485 -5.47 -20.70 2.33
C THR A 485 -6.38 -21.36 3.37
N GLY A 486 -7.10 -20.57 4.17
CA GLY A 486 -8.02 -21.07 5.19
C GLY A 486 -9.17 -21.89 4.60
N VAL A 487 -9.78 -21.41 3.52
CA VAL A 487 -10.87 -22.13 2.82
C VAL A 487 -10.35 -23.43 2.18
N MET A 488 -9.18 -23.41 1.52
CA MET A 488 -8.59 -24.63 0.96
C MET A 488 -8.28 -25.69 2.03
N ILE A 489 -7.79 -25.29 3.21
CA ILE A 489 -7.56 -26.19 4.35
C ILE A 489 -8.89 -26.74 4.91
N ALA A 490 -9.95 -25.93 4.98
CA ALA A 490 -11.27 -26.36 5.41
C ALA A 490 -11.88 -27.42 4.47
N ILE A 491 -11.75 -27.25 3.15
CA ILE A 491 -12.24 -28.25 2.17
C ILE A 491 -11.40 -29.53 2.24
N ALA A 492 -10.08 -29.40 2.29
CA ALA A 492 -9.17 -30.56 2.37
C ALA A 492 -9.44 -31.41 3.62
N SER A 493 -9.63 -30.77 4.77
CA SER A 493 -9.97 -31.46 6.03
C SER A 493 -11.38 -32.06 6.01
N LEU A 494 -12.37 -31.41 5.40
CA LEU A 494 -13.72 -31.97 5.24
C LEU A 494 -13.75 -33.18 4.30
N ALA A 495 -13.01 -33.12 3.18
CA ALA A 495 -12.82 -34.25 2.27
C ALA A 495 -12.12 -35.42 2.98
N PHE A 496 -11.06 -35.15 3.76
CA PHE A 496 -10.36 -36.15 4.57
C PHE A 496 -11.28 -36.81 5.63
N VAL A 497 -12.14 -36.02 6.30
CA VAL A 497 -13.17 -36.56 7.20
C VAL A 497 -14.15 -37.47 6.45
N TYR A 498 -14.58 -37.11 5.23
CA TYR A 498 -15.42 -38.00 4.43
C TYR A 498 -14.70 -39.29 4.01
N ILE A 499 -13.41 -39.24 3.63
CA ILE A 499 -12.60 -40.43 3.33
C ILE A 499 -12.56 -41.39 4.53
N ILE A 500 -12.40 -40.88 5.76
CA ILE A 500 -12.46 -41.69 6.98
C ILE A 500 -13.86 -42.27 7.19
N VAL A 501 -14.91 -41.45 7.05
CA VAL A 501 -16.31 -41.87 7.26
C VAL A 501 -16.79 -42.90 6.23
N THR A 502 -16.31 -42.84 4.98
CA THR A 502 -16.54 -43.88 3.94
C THR A 502 -15.51 -45.02 3.98
N ARG A 503 -14.69 -45.12 5.03
CA ARG A 503 -13.68 -46.18 5.23
C ARG A 503 -12.72 -46.36 4.05
N GLY A 504 -12.39 -45.28 3.33
CA GLY A 504 -11.54 -45.31 2.14
C GLY A 504 -12.27 -45.61 0.82
N GLN A 505 -13.60 -45.68 0.80
CA GLN A 505 -14.39 -45.76 -0.45
C GLN A 505 -14.50 -44.36 -1.07
N PHE A 506 -13.57 -43.99 -1.95
CA PHE A 506 -13.55 -42.74 -2.73
C PHE A 506 -12.71 -42.89 -4.01
N GLU A 507 -12.86 -41.96 -4.97
CA GLU A 507 -11.99 -41.90 -6.15
C GLU A 507 -10.72 -41.05 -5.87
N GLY A 508 -9.56 -41.70 -5.90
CA GLY A 508 -8.28 -41.08 -5.56
C GLY A 508 -7.84 -40.00 -6.54
N TRP A 509 -8.12 -40.17 -7.84
CA TRP A 509 -7.71 -39.20 -8.86
C TRP A 509 -8.45 -37.87 -8.74
N ASN A 510 -9.73 -37.90 -8.35
CA ASN A 510 -10.54 -36.70 -8.15
C ASN A 510 -9.99 -35.80 -7.02
N MET A 511 -9.25 -36.35 -6.04
CA MET A 511 -8.67 -35.56 -4.96
C MET A 511 -7.51 -34.67 -5.41
N LEU A 512 -6.83 -35.00 -6.52
CA LEU A 512 -5.82 -34.13 -7.13
C LEU A 512 -6.45 -32.87 -7.75
N GLU A 513 -7.73 -32.94 -8.12
CA GLU A 513 -8.50 -31.84 -8.69
C GLU A 513 -9.02 -30.86 -7.61
N LEU A 514 -8.62 -31.01 -6.33
CA LEU A 514 -8.95 -30.08 -5.24
C LEU A 514 -8.67 -28.61 -5.59
N GLY A 515 -7.57 -28.31 -6.29
CA GLY A 515 -7.25 -26.94 -6.74
C GLY A 515 -8.02 -26.46 -7.98
N ARG A 516 -8.55 -27.37 -8.79
CA ARG A 516 -9.17 -27.07 -10.11
C ARG A 516 -10.70 -27.12 -10.07
N VAL A 517 -11.26 -27.88 -9.14
CA VAL A 517 -12.71 -27.95 -8.87
C VAL A 517 -12.99 -27.30 -7.52
N GLY A 518 -12.42 -27.84 -6.43
CA GLY A 518 -12.67 -27.36 -5.06
C GLY A 518 -12.36 -25.88 -4.86
N GLY A 519 -11.17 -25.42 -5.27
CA GLY A 519 -10.80 -24.01 -5.18
C GLY A 519 -11.74 -23.09 -5.96
N ILE A 520 -12.16 -23.49 -7.15
CA ILE A 520 -13.05 -22.70 -8.02
C ILE A 520 -14.46 -22.63 -7.45
N VAL A 521 -15.01 -23.76 -6.97
CA VAL A 521 -16.36 -23.85 -6.38
C VAL A 521 -16.48 -23.07 -5.07
N TRP A 522 -15.48 -23.18 -4.18
CA TRP A 522 -15.59 -22.67 -2.80
C TRP A 522 -14.95 -21.30 -2.56
N VAL A 523 -13.93 -20.94 -3.35
CA VAL A 523 -13.19 -19.66 -3.21
C VAL A 523 -13.58 -18.67 -4.31
N GLY A 524 -13.90 -19.17 -5.51
CA GLY A 524 -14.32 -18.38 -6.65
C GLY A 524 -13.16 -17.72 -7.42
N ARG A 525 -13.37 -17.58 -8.74
CA ARG A 525 -12.40 -16.98 -9.69
C ARG A 525 -11.71 -15.71 -9.19
N PRO A 526 -12.39 -14.70 -8.58
CA PRO A 526 -11.75 -13.42 -8.24
C PRO A 526 -10.70 -13.53 -7.13
N PHE A 527 -10.93 -14.36 -6.12
CA PHE A 527 -9.99 -14.55 -5.00
C PHE A 527 -8.82 -15.46 -5.39
N LEU A 528 -9.04 -16.45 -6.27
CA LEU A 528 -7.96 -17.19 -6.89
C LEU A 528 -7.10 -16.31 -7.82
N LEU A 529 -7.72 -15.35 -8.53
CA LEU A 529 -7.01 -14.41 -9.39
C LEU A 529 -6.12 -13.49 -8.55
N LEU A 530 -6.66 -12.93 -7.46
CA LEU A 530 -5.90 -12.19 -6.45
C LEU A 530 -4.69 -13.01 -5.97
N ARG A 531 -4.89 -14.28 -5.61
CA ARG A 531 -3.80 -15.17 -5.18
C ARG A 531 -2.72 -15.34 -6.26
N SER A 532 -3.10 -15.69 -7.49
CA SER A 532 -2.13 -15.80 -8.59
C SER A 532 -1.40 -14.48 -8.89
N MET A 533 -2.10 -13.36 -8.84
CA MET A 533 -1.53 -12.04 -9.12
C MET A 533 -0.53 -11.65 -8.04
N THR A 534 -0.80 -11.93 -6.77
CA THR A 534 0.19 -11.72 -5.70
C THR A 534 1.45 -12.56 -5.88
N ALA A 535 1.32 -13.80 -6.38
CA ALA A 535 2.47 -14.65 -6.68
C ALA A 535 3.29 -14.12 -7.87
N ILE A 536 2.64 -13.72 -8.95
CA ILE A 536 3.29 -13.12 -10.13
C ILE A 536 4.00 -11.81 -9.74
N LEU A 537 3.37 -10.97 -8.91
CA LEU A 537 3.98 -9.75 -8.39
C LEU A 537 5.23 -10.04 -7.56
N VAL A 538 5.17 -10.98 -6.60
CA VAL A 538 6.33 -11.37 -5.77
C VAL A 538 7.47 -11.93 -6.62
N LEU A 539 7.18 -12.80 -7.59
CA LEU A 539 8.17 -13.33 -8.55
C LEU A 539 8.68 -12.26 -9.55
N SER A 540 8.09 -11.06 -9.53
CA SER A 540 8.48 -9.91 -10.36
C SER A 540 9.13 -8.78 -9.56
N THR A 541 9.37 -8.95 -8.26
CA THR A 541 10.00 -7.98 -7.36
C THR A 541 11.24 -8.55 -6.68
N ALA A 542 12.24 -7.70 -6.42
CA ALA A 542 13.42 -8.05 -5.63
C ALA A 542 13.17 -7.94 -4.12
N THR A 543 13.59 -8.94 -3.35
CA THR A 543 13.58 -8.88 -1.88
C THR A 543 14.77 -8.03 -1.38
N VAL A 544 14.48 -6.83 -0.87
CA VAL A 544 15.46 -5.93 -0.25
C VAL A 544 15.26 -5.93 1.27
N GLN A 545 16.35 -6.04 2.03
CA GLN A 545 16.33 -5.99 3.49
C GLN A 545 17.20 -4.84 3.99
N LEU A 546 16.74 -4.13 5.02
CA LEU A 546 17.59 -3.23 5.80
C LEU A 546 18.39 -4.07 6.80
N ARG A 547 19.73 -3.98 6.74
CA ARG A 547 20.63 -4.57 7.73
C ARG A 547 21.33 -3.46 8.51
N TYR A 548 21.76 -3.81 9.72
CA TYR A 548 22.51 -2.95 10.61
C TYR A 548 23.88 -3.56 10.89
N SER A 549 24.95 -2.76 10.86
CA SER A 549 26.33 -3.22 11.10
C SER A 549 26.79 -3.12 12.56
N GLY A 550 25.97 -2.54 13.45
CA GLY A 550 26.39 -2.04 14.75
C GLY A 550 26.65 -0.53 14.77
N TYR A 551 26.86 0.09 13.60
CA TYR A 551 27.14 1.52 13.44
C TYR A 551 26.37 2.21 12.29
N SER A 552 25.95 1.43 11.29
CA SER A 552 25.30 1.95 10.08
C SER A 552 24.20 1.02 9.58
N SER A 553 23.12 1.61 9.06
CA SER A 553 22.02 0.89 8.41
C SER A 553 22.18 0.96 6.90
N TYR A 554 22.10 -0.18 6.23
CA TYR A 554 22.28 -0.30 4.77
C TYR A 554 21.27 -1.27 4.16
N LEU A 555 20.85 -0.99 2.92
CA LEU A 555 19.99 -1.89 2.16
C LEU A 555 20.82 -2.97 1.49
N VAL A 556 20.33 -4.21 1.48
CA VAL A 556 20.95 -5.32 0.78
C VAL A 556 19.89 -6.18 0.08
N THR A 557 20.21 -6.61 -1.14
CA THR A 557 19.42 -7.60 -1.88
C THR A 557 19.60 -8.99 -1.26
N VAL A 558 18.51 -9.69 -0.97
CA VAL A 558 18.55 -11.05 -0.43
C VAL A 558 17.86 -11.99 -1.40
N GLN A 559 18.58 -13.00 -1.87
CA GLN A 559 18.01 -14.07 -2.68
C GLN A 559 17.13 -14.95 -1.80
N ASP A 560 15.86 -15.12 -2.19
CA ASP A 560 14.95 -16.01 -1.46
C ASP A 560 15.31 -17.49 -1.72
N PRO A 561 15.23 -18.37 -0.71
CA PRO A 561 15.57 -19.78 -0.87
C PRO A 561 14.73 -20.47 -1.96
N TRP A 562 15.37 -21.35 -2.74
CA TRP A 562 14.79 -22.00 -3.92
C TRP A 562 13.40 -22.63 -3.68
N TYR A 563 13.16 -23.20 -2.49
CA TYR A 563 11.88 -23.82 -2.15
C TYR A 563 10.75 -22.80 -1.99
N LYS A 564 11.04 -21.56 -1.55
CA LYS A 564 10.06 -20.46 -1.58
C LYS A 564 9.76 -20.04 -3.02
N THR A 565 10.78 -20.00 -3.88
CA THR A 565 10.63 -19.66 -5.30
C THR A 565 9.76 -20.68 -6.03
N LEU A 566 9.96 -21.98 -5.78
CA LEU A 566 9.11 -23.05 -6.32
C LEU A 566 7.70 -23.06 -5.72
N LEU A 567 7.53 -22.68 -4.44
CA LEU A 567 6.22 -22.49 -3.83
C LEU A 567 5.47 -21.31 -4.46
N ALA A 568 6.12 -20.15 -4.63
CA ALA A 568 5.54 -18.99 -5.30
C ALA A 568 5.23 -19.30 -6.79
N ALA A 569 6.08 -20.07 -7.48
CA ALA A 569 5.78 -20.58 -8.82
C ALA A 569 4.56 -21.52 -8.83
N ASN A 570 4.33 -22.30 -7.77
CA ASN A 570 3.10 -23.09 -7.62
C ASN A 570 1.88 -22.18 -7.44
N GLU A 571 2.02 -21.07 -6.72
CA GLU A 571 0.93 -20.08 -6.59
C GLU A 571 0.61 -19.33 -7.91
N VAL A 572 1.52 -19.29 -8.88
CA VAL A 572 1.18 -18.84 -10.26
C VAL A 572 0.21 -19.81 -10.94
N THR A 573 0.20 -21.11 -10.56
CA THR A 573 -0.66 -22.10 -11.23
C THR A 573 -2.16 -21.86 -11.02
N TRP A 574 -2.56 -21.08 -10.00
CA TRP A 574 -3.95 -20.62 -9.87
C TRP A 574 -4.41 -19.78 -11.07
N LEU A 575 -3.50 -19.10 -11.79
CA LEU A 575 -3.87 -18.42 -13.03
C LEU A 575 -4.19 -19.43 -14.14
N ILE A 576 -3.44 -20.53 -14.28
CA ILE A 576 -3.73 -21.55 -15.28
C ILE A 576 -4.95 -22.41 -14.91
N THR A 577 -5.31 -22.57 -13.63
CA THR A 577 -6.61 -23.19 -13.27
C THR A 577 -7.78 -22.29 -13.65
N ILE A 578 -7.74 -20.99 -13.33
CA ILE A 578 -8.76 -20.01 -13.77
C ILE A 578 -8.87 -19.97 -15.29
N VAL A 579 -7.73 -19.94 -16.01
CA VAL A 579 -7.72 -19.91 -17.47
C VAL A 579 -8.30 -21.19 -18.07
N ASN A 580 -7.92 -22.38 -17.60
CA ASN A 580 -8.55 -23.63 -18.05
C ASN A 580 -10.06 -23.60 -17.86
N ASP A 581 -10.50 -23.21 -16.66
CA ASP A 581 -11.90 -23.21 -16.26
C ASP A 581 -12.74 -22.16 -17.02
N ILE A 582 -12.21 -20.97 -17.32
CA ILE A 582 -12.83 -20.04 -18.28
C ILE A 582 -12.98 -20.70 -19.66
N PHE A 583 -11.93 -21.37 -20.15
CA PHE A 583 -11.91 -21.99 -21.46
C PHE A 583 -12.67 -23.33 -21.56
N LEU A 584 -13.11 -23.95 -20.44
CA LEU A 584 -13.85 -25.24 -20.41
C LEU A 584 -15.07 -25.26 -21.34
N ILE A 585 -15.72 -24.12 -21.56
CA ILE A 585 -16.87 -23.97 -22.48
C ILE A 585 -16.48 -24.31 -23.92
N VAL A 586 -15.22 -24.06 -24.30
CA VAL A 586 -14.68 -24.22 -25.65
C VAL A 586 -13.80 -25.48 -25.76
N THR A 587 -13.08 -25.84 -24.69
CA THR A 587 -12.16 -26.99 -24.68
C THR A 587 -12.83 -28.29 -24.22
N GLY A 588 -13.95 -28.22 -23.50
CA GLY A 588 -14.77 -29.37 -23.11
C GLY A 588 -13.96 -30.53 -22.53
N ALA A 589 -14.24 -31.75 -23.00
CA ALA A 589 -13.56 -32.96 -22.54
C ALA A 589 -12.10 -33.09 -23.00
N TYR A 590 -11.61 -32.31 -23.99
CA TYR A 590 -10.17 -32.28 -24.30
C TYR A 590 -9.34 -31.79 -23.09
N THR A 591 -9.96 -31.02 -22.19
CA THR A 591 -9.32 -30.42 -21.00
C THR A 591 -8.69 -31.47 -20.09
N ALA A 592 -9.38 -32.59 -19.84
CA ALA A 592 -8.90 -33.69 -19.00
C ALA A 592 -7.50 -34.19 -19.40
N TYR A 593 -7.22 -34.21 -20.71
CA TYR A 593 -6.00 -34.80 -21.26
C TYR A 593 -4.77 -33.87 -21.17
N TYR A 594 -4.96 -32.54 -21.15
CA TYR A 594 -3.83 -31.59 -21.16
C TYR A 594 -3.69 -30.75 -19.88
N ILE A 595 -4.72 -30.63 -19.03
CA ILE A 595 -4.72 -29.73 -17.86
C ILE A 595 -3.57 -30.02 -16.88
N THR A 596 -3.25 -31.29 -16.65
CA THR A 596 -2.15 -31.71 -15.77
C THR A 596 -0.77 -31.40 -16.34
N PRO A 597 -0.37 -31.86 -17.55
CA PRO A 597 0.93 -31.49 -18.10
C PRO A 597 1.08 -29.97 -18.33
N ASN A 598 0.03 -29.26 -18.74
CA ASN A 598 0.04 -27.79 -18.88
C ASN A 598 0.34 -27.09 -17.54
N GLY A 599 -0.26 -27.55 -16.43
CA GLY A 599 0.05 -27.06 -15.09
C GLY A 599 1.52 -27.25 -14.70
N PHE A 600 2.11 -28.41 -14.99
CA PHE A 600 3.53 -28.67 -14.77
C PHE A 600 4.46 -27.81 -15.65
N VAL A 601 4.09 -27.55 -16.91
CA VAL A 601 4.83 -26.65 -17.81
C VAL A 601 4.85 -25.22 -17.27
N VAL A 602 3.69 -24.67 -16.88
CA VAL A 602 3.59 -23.33 -16.29
C VAL A 602 4.40 -23.21 -14.99
N TRP A 603 4.29 -24.21 -14.11
CA TRP A 603 5.04 -24.26 -12.86
C TRP A 603 6.56 -24.28 -13.10
N THR A 604 7.02 -25.21 -13.94
CA THR A 604 8.44 -25.40 -14.24
C THR A 604 9.03 -24.15 -14.91
N PHE A 605 8.33 -23.56 -15.88
CA PHE A 605 8.74 -22.32 -16.54
C PHE A 605 8.88 -21.17 -15.52
N SER A 606 7.86 -20.96 -14.68
CA SER A 606 7.85 -19.86 -13.69
C SER A 606 8.95 -20.02 -12.63
N GLY A 607 9.21 -21.26 -12.20
CA GLY A 607 10.30 -21.60 -11.28
C GLY A 607 11.68 -21.40 -11.91
N VAL A 608 11.94 -22.01 -13.06
CA VAL A 608 13.23 -21.92 -13.78
C VAL A 608 13.56 -20.47 -14.16
N LEU A 609 12.59 -19.71 -14.67
CA LEU A 609 12.76 -18.29 -15.00
C LEU A 609 13.17 -17.45 -13.78
N THR A 610 12.81 -17.85 -12.56
CA THR A 610 13.12 -17.12 -11.32
C THR A 610 14.37 -17.60 -10.61
N LEU A 611 14.75 -18.86 -10.80
CA LEU A 611 16.03 -19.38 -10.31
C LEU A 611 17.20 -19.00 -11.25
N ALA A 612 16.98 -18.97 -12.57
CA ALA A 612 18.03 -18.66 -13.55
C ALA A 612 18.24 -17.15 -13.78
N ALA A 613 17.20 -16.33 -13.59
CA ALA A 613 17.25 -14.88 -13.79
C ALA A 613 16.41 -14.16 -12.72
N PRO A 614 16.91 -14.04 -11.47
CA PRO A 614 16.21 -13.31 -10.40
C PRO A 614 16.13 -11.81 -10.70
N VAL A 615 15.12 -11.14 -10.14
CA VAL A 615 14.97 -9.68 -10.26
C VAL A 615 15.97 -8.99 -9.31
N ALA A 616 16.75 -8.05 -9.86
CA ALA A 616 17.57 -7.12 -9.09
C ALA A 616 16.88 -5.74 -9.04
N PRO A 617 16.95 -5.00 -7.93
CA PRO A 617 16.46 -3.63 -7.87
C PRO A 617 17.44 -2.69 -8.59
N VAL A 618 16.92 -1.66 -9.26
CA VAL A 618 17.73 -0.64 -9.94
C VAL A 618 17.41 0.72 -9.35
N SER A 619 18.40 1.35 -8.72
CA SER A 619 18.33 2.73 -8.24
C SER A 619 19.05 3.68 -9.19
N SER A 620 18.34 4.69 -9.69
CA SER A 620 18.94 5.86 -10.34
C SER A 620 18.91 7.06 -9.39
N ILE A 621 19.92 7.92 -9.43
CA ILE A 621 19.93 9.21 -8.74
C ILE A 621 19.98 10.28 -9.83
N ALA A 622 19.02 11.20 -9.79
CA ALA A 622 18.85 12.26 -10.77
C ALA A 622 18.15 13.43 -10.07
N LEU A 623 18.95 14.39 -9.58
CA LEU A 623 18.46 15.57 -8.88
C LEU A 623 17.88 16.56 -9.91
N THR A 624 16.57 16.50 -10.15
CA THR A 624 15.89 17.38 -11.10
C THR A 624 14.63 17.99 -10.49
N CYS A 625 14.65 19.32 -10.36
CA CYS A 625 13.53 20.13 -9.89
C CYS A 625 12.95 20.95 -11.04
N HIS A 626 11.63 21.07 -11.09
CA HIS A 626 10.94 22.03 -11.96
C HIS A 626 9.85 22.74 -11.17
N LEU A 627 9.63 24.03 -11.47
CA LEU A 627 8.53 24.80 -10.91
C LEU A 627 7.25 24.39 -11.66
N SER A 628 6.38 23.63 -11.01
CA SER A 628 5.09 23.22 -11.57
C SER A 628 4.08 24.37 -11.53
N GLN A 629 4.08 25.14 -10.45
CA GLN A 629 3.47 26.46 -10.37
C GLN A 629 4.40 27.41 -9.60
N VAL A 630 4.87 28.45 -10.29
CA VAL A 630 5.66 29.56 -9.69
C VAL A 630 4.91 30.14 -8.48
N ASP A 631 5.66 30.43 -7.41
CA ASP A 631 5.17 30.88 -6.10
C ASP A 631 4.26 29.91 -5.33
N ALA A 632 4.09 28.66 -5.78
CA ALA A 632 3.26 27.65 -5.11
C ALA A 632 3.94 26.29 -4.89
N ASP A 633 4.51 25.67 -5.94
CA ASP A 633 5.18 24.37 -5.81
C ASP A 633 6.36 24.13 -6.78
N ALA A 634 7.32 23.34 -6.29
CA ALA A 634 8.49 22.88 -7.03
C ALA A 634 8.54 21.35 -6.94
N LEU A 635 8.37 20.65 -8.07
CA LEU A 635 8.40 19.20 -8.11
C LEU A 635 9.86 18.74 -8.34
N CYS A 636 10.50 18.40 -7.23
CA CYS A 636 11.85 17.83 -7.19
C CYS A 636 11.80 16.31 -7.17
N THR A 637 12.26 15.68 -8.25
CA THR A 637 12.66 14.26 -8.21
C THR A 637 14.14 14.17 -7.84
N ALA A 638 14.49 13.30 -6.89
CA ALA A 638 15.89 13.08 -6.48
C ALA A 638 16.50 11.82 -7.11
N GLY A 639 15.67 10.88 -7.55
CA GLY A 639 16.06 9.59 -8.09
C GLY A 639 14.87 8.63 -8.15
N THR A 640 15.04 7.49 -8.81
CA THR A 640 14.02 6.42 -8.89
C THR A 640 14.57 5.10 -8.36
N ILE A 641 13.75 4.33 -7.64
CA ILE A 641 14.11 2.99 -7.16
C ILE A 641 13.12 1.97 -7.73
N HIS A 642 13.55 1.27 -8.77
CA HIS A 642 12.78 0.23 -9.44
C HIS A 642 13.02 -1.11 -8.74
N ILE A 643 12.12 -1.52 -7.84
CA ILE A 643 12.22 -2.77 -7.08
C ILE A 643 11.69 -3.98 -7.90
N GLY A 644 10.86 -3.75 -8.91
CA GLY A 644 10.25 -4.82 -9.71
C GLY A 644 10.15 -4.53 -11.20
N SER A 645 9.89 -5.59 -11.99
CA SER A 645 9.84 -5.55 -13.45
C SER A 645 8.44 -5.85 -13.99
N PHE A 646 7.81 -4.83 -14.58
CA PHE A 646 6.52 -4.95 -15.27
C PHE A 646 6.60 -5.92 -16.46
N GLN A 647 7.71 -5.90 -17.22
CA GLN A 647 7.95 -6.82 -18.33
C GLN A 647 7.92 -8.29 -17.88
N ARG A 648 8.45 -8.59 -16.69
CA ARG A 648 8.46 -9.93 -16.10
C ARG A 648 7.07 -10.37 -15.63
N MET A 649 6.33 -9.46 -15.00
CA MET A 649 4.93 -9.68 -14.62
C MET A 649 4.08 -10.04 -15.85
N LEU A 650 4.26 -9.30 -16.95
CA LEU A 650 3.61 -9.56 -18.22
C LEU A 650 4.07 -10.90 -18.85
N LEU A 651 5.37 -11.20 -18.83
CA LEU A 651 5.92 -12.46 -19.36
C LEU A 651 5.31 -13.69 -18.67
N LEU A 652 5.20 -13.68 -17.33
CA LEU A 652 4.57 -14.76 -16.57
C LEU A 652 3.09 -14.91 -16.91
N ALA A 653 2.34 -13.80 -17.00
CA ALA A 653 0.91 -13.83 -17.34
C ALA A 653 0.66 -14.30 -18.80
N VAL A 654 1.48 -13.86 -19.76
CA VAL A 654 1.39 -14.26 -21.17
C VAL A 654 1.80 -15.72 -21.35
N ALA A 655 2.83 -16.20 -20.63
CA ALA A 655 3.25 -17.60 -20.69
C ALA A 655 2.12 -18.58 -20.30
N VAL A 656 1.28 -18.21 -19.31
CA VAL A 656 0.09 -18.98 -18.94
C VAL A 656 -0.91 -19.09 -20.11
N LEU A 657 -1.21 -17.97 -20.78
CA LEU A 657 -2.16 -17.95 -21.91
C LEU A 657 -1.61 -18.68 -23.14
N VAL A 658 -0.31 -18.55 -23.44
CA VAL A 658 0.35 -19.26 -24.54
C VAL A 658 0.40 -20.76 -24.26
N SER A 659 0.78 -21.17 -23.04
CA SER A 659 0.81 -22.58 -22.63
C SER A 659 -0.58 -23.23 -22.73
N GLN A 660 -1.64 -22.50 -22.36
CA GLN A 660 -3.03 -22.94 -22.57
C GLN A 660 -3.34 -23.21 -24.05
N ILE A 661 -3.11 -22.23 -24.93
CA ILE A 661 -3.46 -22.33 -26.35
C ILE A 661 -2.67 -23.46 -27.02
N VAL A 662 -1.37 -23.57 -26.73
CA VAL A 662 -0.49 -24.63 -27.26
C VAL A 662 -0.93 -26.01 -26.75
N SER A 663 -1.23 -26.15 -25.45
CA SER A 663 -1.63 -27.44 -24.87
C SER A 663 -2.96 -27.95 -25.45
N PHE A 664 -3.95 -27.08 -25.62
CA PHE A 664 -5.21 -27.44 -26.28
C PHE A 664 -5.01 -27.78 -27.76
N ALA A 665 -4.18 -27.02 -28.49
CA ALA A 665 -3.87 -27.29 -29.89
C ALA A 665 -3.12 -28.62 -30.09
N ILE A 666 -2.26 -29.02 -29.16
CA ILE A 666 -1.62 -30.35 -29.15
C ILE A 666 -2.66 -31.43 -28.88
N ALA A 667 -3.46 -31.31 -27.81
CA ALA A 667 -4.46 -32.30 -27.43
C ALA A 667 -5.46 -32.57 -28.56
N ARG A 668 -6.01 -31.52 -29.17
CA ARG A 668 -6.95 -31.59 -30.31
C ARG A 668 -6.32 -32.14 -31.60
N ARG A 669 -5.00 -32.20 -31.70
CA ARG A 669 -4.27 -32.77 -32.87
C ARG A 669 -3.79 -34.21 -32.62
N TRP A 670 -3.72 -34.64 -31.36
CA TRP A 670 -3.35 -35.99 -30.95
C TRP A 670 -4.58 -36.90 -30.79
N LEU A 671 -5.65 -36.38 -30.18
CA LEU A 671 -6.96 -37.03 -30.14
C LEU A 671 -7.63 -36.87 -31.51
N ARG A 672 -7.80 -37.97 -32.24
CA ARG A 672 -8.41 -37.98 -33.59
C ARG A 672 -9.93 -37.89 -33.53
N ASP A 673 -10.52 -38.58 -32.55
CA ASP A 673 -11.94 -38.59 -32.28
C ASP A 673 -12.26 -37.58 -31.17
N GLU A 674 -13.41 -36.93 -31.26
CA GLU A 674 -13.82 -35.92 -30.28
C GLU A 674 -14.26 -36.60 -28.97
N PRO A 675 -13.60 -36.33 -27.82
CA PRO A 675 -13.92 -37.00 -26.57
C PRO A 675 -15.30 -36.54 -26.06
N SER A 676 -16.18 -37.49 -25.78
CA SER A 676 -17.47 -37.24 -25.14
C SER A 676 -17.32 -37.29 -23.61
N SER A 677 -17.91 -36.31 -22.90
CA SER A 677 -18.13 -36.47 -21.46
C SER A 677 -19.35 -37.35 -21.24
N ALA A 678 -19.19 -38.41 -20.44
CA ALA A 678 -20.28 -39.28 -20.01
C ALA A 678 -21.19 -38.63 -18.94
N LEU A 679 -20.83 -37.44 -18.44
CA LEU A 679 -21.52 -36.76 -17.34
C LEU A 679 -22.35 -35.57 -17.84
N THR A 680 -23.63 -35.56 -17.49
CA THR A 680 -24.60 -34.53 -17.89
C THR A 680 -25.31 -33.88 -16.71
N SER A 681 -25.28 -34.48 -15.52
CA SER A 681 -26.02 -34.04 -14.34
C SER A 681 -25.81 -32.56 -13.97
N LEU A 682 -26.91 -31.82 -13.82
CA LEU A 682 -26.92 -30.40 -13.41
C LEU A 682 -26.42 -30.14 -11.98
N PHE A 683 -26.21 -31.19 -11.18
CA PHE A 683 -25.61 -31.04 -9.85
C PHE A 683 -24.09 -30.79 -9.90
N LEU A 684 -23.43 -31.12 -11.02
CA LEU A 684 -21.99 -30.98 -11.19
C LEU A 684 -21.62 -29.59 -11.74
N SER A 685 -20.54 -29.00 -11.23
CA SER A 685 -19.83 -27.91 -11.90
C SER A 685 -19.21 -28.36 -13.22
N SER A 686 -18.92 -27.42 -14.12
CA SER A 686 -18.17 -27.66 -15.36
C SER A 686 -16.83 -28.39 -15.10
N GLY A 687 -16.12 -27.98 -14.04
CA GLY A 687 -14.89 -28.61 -13.58
C GLY A 687 -15.11 -30.09 -13.25
N ALA A 688 -16.04 -30.41 -12.34
CA ALA A 688 -16.34 -31.80 -11.99
C ALA A 688 -16.78 -32.63 -13.21
N LYS A 689 -17.66 -32.08 -14.06
CA LYS A 689 -18.17 -32.74 -15.29
C LYS A 689 -17.09 -33.16 -16.29
N TYR A 690 -15.98 -32.42 -16.37
CA TYR A 690 -14.90 -32.70 -17.33
C TYR A 690 -13.61 -33.23 -16.70
N LEU A 691 -13.43 -33.13 -15.38
CA LEU A 691 -12.18 -33.47 -14.69
C LEU A 691 -12.30 -34.66 -13.73
N PHE A 692 -13.50 -35.02 -13.25
CA PHE A 692 -13.69 -36.22 -12.44
C PHE A 692 -13.71 -37.48 -13.31
N VAL A 693 -13.19 -38.59 -12.76
CA VAL A 693 -13.18 -39.90 -13.41
C VAL A 693 -14.51 -40.63 -13.15
N PRO A 694 -15.34 -40.95 -14.17
CA PRO A 694 -16.65 -41.56 -13.97
C PRO A 694 -16.64 -43.10 -13.99
N ASN A 695 -15.58 -43.71 -14.54
CA ASN A 695 -15.63 -45.06 -15.11
C ASN A 695 -16.02 -46.20 -14.15
N MET A 696 -15.71 -46.09 -12.86
CA MET A 696 -16.08 -47.10 -11.85
C MET A 696 -17.36 -46.78 -11.06
N TRP A 697 -17.93 -45.58 -11.29
CA TRP A 697 -18.99 -44.98 -10.49
C TRP A 697 -20.28 -44.67 -11.27
N LEU A 698 -20.33 -44.99 -12.56
CA LEU A 698 -21.49 -44.81 -13.44
C LEU A 698 -22.24 -46.13 -13.66
N ARG A 699 -23.57 -46.15 -13.46
CA ARG A 699 -24.47 -47.29 -13.73
C ARG A 699 -25.85 -46.81 -14.15
N GLU A 700 -26.44 -47.37 -15.19
CA GLU A 700 -27.88 -47.22 -15.51
C GLU A 700 -28.38 -45.75 -15.46
N ASN A 701 -27.62 -44.84 -16.07
CA ASN A 701 -27.84 -43.37 -16.07
C ASN A 701 -27.82 -42.68 -14.69
N LEU A 702 -27.27 -43.33 -13.66
CA LEU A 702 -26.94 -42.76 -12.36
C LEU A 702 -25.42 -42.70 -12.17
N TYR A 703 -24.92 -41.52 -11.79
CA TYR A 703 -23.52 -41.31 -11.40
C TYR A 703 -23.43 -41.23 -9.87
N TYR A 704 -22.73 -42.17 -9.26
CA TYR A 704 -22.57 -42.29 -7.81
C TYR A 704 -21.32 -41.53 -7.36
N VAL A 705 -21.46 -40.25 -7.02
CA VAL A 705 -20.33 -39.42 -6.59
C VAL A 705 -19.94 -39.77 -5.17
N ASP A 706 -18.70 -40.22 -4.94
CA ASP A 706 -18.21 -40.43 -3.58
C ASP A 706 -18.25 -39.13 -2.76
N ARG A 707 -18.35 -39.24 -1.44
CA ARG A 707 -18.63 -38.07 -0.58
C ARG A 707 -17.47 -37.07 -0.51
N ALA A 708 -16.24 -37.47 -0.81
CA ALA A 708 -15.11 -36.55 -0.89
C ALA A 708 -15.13 -35.80 -2.24
N SER A 709 -15.30 -36.50 -3.36
CA SER A 709 -15.48 -35.89 -4.69
C SER A 709 -16.68 -34.93 -4.71
N ALA A 710 -17.78 -35.34 -4.07
CA ALA A 710 -18.99 -34.52 -3.92
C ALA A 710 -18.69 -33.20 -3.19
N VAL A 711 -17.87 -33.21 -2.13
CA VAL A 711 -17.53 -31.97 -1.41
C VAL A 711 -16.55 -31.08 -2.17
N LEU A 712 -15.68 -31.64 -3.01
CA LEU A 712 -14.88 -30.85 -3.96
C LEU A 712 -15.77 -30.13 -4.97
N ASP A 713 -16.84 -30.77 -5.45
CA ASP A 713 -17.88 -30.13 -6.27
C ASP A 713 -18.86 -29.24 -5.45
N GLY A 714 -18.71 -29.15 -4.13
CA GLY A 714 -19.53 -28.28 -3.27
C GLY A 714 -20.84 -28.88 -2.78
N LEU A 715 -21.06 -30.19 -2.99
CA LEU A 715 -22.17 -30.96 -2.44
C LEU A 715 -21.80 -31.47 -1.03
N VAL A 716 -22.20 -30.74 0.01
CA VAL A 716 -21.98 -31.12 1.42
C VAL A 716 -23.02 -32.15 1.84
N THR A 717 -22.57 -33.30 2.36
CA THR A 717 -23.42 -34.48 2.59
C THR A 717 -23.55 -34.85 4.07
N LEU A 718 -24.78 -35.00 4.56
CA LEU A 718 -25.11 -35.42 5.92
C LEU A 718 -26.14 -36.55 5.91
N ARG A 719 -25.72 -37.77 6.25
CA ARG A 719 -26.62 -38.91 6.51
C ARG A 719 -27.28 -38.68 7.88
N TYR A 720 -28.57 -38.37 7.88
CA TYR A 720 -29.33 -38.04 9.09
C TYR A 720 -29.97 -39.28 9.73
N SER A 721 -30.38 -40.23 8.88
CA SER A 721 -30.82 -41.57 9.25
C SER A 721 -30.36 -42.55 8.17
N ASP A 722 -30.46 -43.85 8.42
CA ASP A 722 -30.18 -44.86 7.38
C ASP A 722 -31.12 -44.78 6.17
N SER A 723 -32.26 -44.13 6.36
CA SER A 723 -33.26 -43.82 5.33
C SER A 723 -33.10 -42.46 4.63
N ARG A 724 -32.24 -41.54 5.11
CA ARG A 724 -32.18 -40.15 4.59
C ARG A 724 -30.78 -39.56 4.52
N LEU A 725 -30.37 -39.19 3.31
CA LEU A 725 -29.18 -38.39 3.02
C LEU A 725 -29.60 -36.95 2.68
N ILE A 726 -29.14 -35.99 3.47
CA ILE A 726 -29.30 -34.56 3.22
C ILE A 726 -28.08 -34.07 2.43
N VAL A 727 -28.32 -33.36 1.33
CA VAL A 727 -27.28 -32.75 0.49
C VAL A 727 -27.52 -31.25 0.42
N LEU A 728 -26.55 -30.46 0.88
CA LEU A 728 -26.50 -29.01 0.67
C LEU A 728 -25.56 -28.74 -0.51
N ASP A 729 -26.10 -28.23 -1.62
CA ASP A 729 -25.27 -27.72 -2.71
C ASP A 729 -24.90 -26.26 -2.44
N ILE A 730 -23.60 -25.99 -2.27
CA ILE A 730 -23.08 -24.65 -2.04
C ILE A 730 -23.12 -23.77 -3.31
N LYS A 731 -23.22 -24.37 -4.50
CA LYS A 731 -23.25 -23.66 -5.80
C LYS A 731 -24.58 -22.93 -6.00
N THR A 732 -25.69 -23.65 -5.79
CA THR A 732 -27.06 -23.11 -5.88
C THR A 732 -27.62 -22.62 -4.54
N TRP A 733 -26.97 -22.93 -3.40
CA TRP A 733 -27.50 -22.73 -2.05
C TRP A 733 -28.88 -23.38 -1.84
N ARG A 734 -29.04 -24.63 -2.28
CA ARG A 734 -30.25 -25.44 -2.11
C ARG A 734 -29.97 -26.68 -1.26
N ILE A 735 -30.97 -27.09 -0.47
CA ILE A 735 -30.92 -28.33 0.32
C ILE A 735 -31.85 -29.35 -0.33
N PHE A 736 -31.34 -30.54 -0.56
CA PHE A 736 -32.06 -31.69 -1.09
C PHE A 736 -32.06 -32.83 -0.06
N ALA A 737 -33.16 -33.58 0.03
CA ALA A 737 -33.27 -34.72 0.91
C ALA A 737 -33.52 -35.98 0.07
N ILE A 738 -32.51 -36.83 -0.07
CA ILE A 738 -32.55 -38.07 -0.83
C ILE A 738 -33.04 -39.19 0.10
N PRO A 739 -34.22 -39.79 -0.15
CA PRO A 739 -34.66 -40.99 0.56
C PRO A 739 -33.86 -42.20 0.09
N LEU A 740 -33.05 -42.76 0.99
CA LEU A 740 -32.21 -43.92 0.71
C LEU A 740 -33.03 -45.20 0.54
N ASP A 741 -34.24 -45.24 1.13
CA ASP A 741 -35.21 -46.35 1.04
C ASP A 741 -35.67 -46.66 -0.40
N LEU A 742 -35.46 -45.74 -1.34
CA LEU A 742 -35.80 -45.92 -2.76
C LEU A 742 -34.63 -46.46 -3.62
N MET A 743 -33.44 -46.67 -3.05
CA MET A 743 -32.32 -47.24 -3.81
C MET A 743 -32.44 -48.77 -3.97
N PRO A 744 -32.08 -49.36 -5.12
CA PRO A 744 -32.19 -50.80 -5.35
C PRO A 744 -31.38 -51.62 -4.34
N GLN A 745 -31.98 -52.67 -3.76
CA GLN A 745 -31.33 -53.54 -2.76
C GLN A 745 -30.14 -54.35 -3.30
N THR A 746 -29.94 -54.37 -4.62
CA THR A 746 -28.79 -54.98 -5.32
C THR A 746 -27.56 -54.07 -5.43
N THR A 747 -27.62 -52.86 -4.84
CA THR A 747 -26.55 -51.85 -4.90
C THR A 747 -25.33 -52.27 -4.06
N LYS A 748 -24.12 -52.18 -4.63
CA LYS A 748 -22.86 -52.45 -3.89
C LYS A 748 -22.74 -51.52 -2.66
N PRO A 749 -22.09 -51.97 -1.57
CA PRO A 749 -21.89 -51.13 -0.38
C PRO A 749 -21.16 -49.81 -0.68
N ASP A 750 -20.22 -49.83 -1.64
CA ASP A 750 -19.47 -48.65 -2.08
C ASP A 750 -20.38 -47.54 -2.63
N PHE A 751 -21.44 -47.92 -3.36
CA PHE A 751 -22.43 -46.98 -3.91
C PHE A 751 -23.48 -46.54 -2.88
N MET A 752 -23.76 -47.35 -1.85
CA MET A 752 -24.59 -46.93 -0.70
C MET A 752 -23.91 -45.89 0.20
N ALA A 753 -22.60 -45.66 0.03
CA ALA A 753 -21.85 -44.59 0.65
C ALA A 753 -21.79 -43.29 -0.18
N ALA A 754 -22.23 -43.33 -1.45
CA ALA A 754 -22.11 -42.24 -2.42
C ALA A 754 -23.40 -41.42 -2.59
N VAL A 755 -23.31 -40.30 -3.31
CA VAL A 755 -24.46 -39.47 -3.73
C VAL A 755 -24.92 -39.92 -5.12
N PRO A 756 -26.14 -40.47 -5.29
CA PRO A 756 -26.67 -40.78 -6.62
C PRO A 756 -27.11 -39.48 -7.32
N LEU A 757 -26.47 -39.17 -8.46
CA LEU A 757 -26.84 -38.07 -9.35
C LEU A 757 -27.47 -38.62 -10.63
N LEU A 758 -28.61 -38.07 -11.03
CA LEU A 758 -29.26 -38.42 -12.30
C LEU A 758 -28.49 -37.80 -13.47
N ASN A 759 -28.25 -38.59 -14.51
CA ASN A 759 -27.60 -38.18 -15.74
C ASN A 759 -28.67 -37.98 -16.83
N ASP A 760 -29.04 -36.72 -17.10
CA ASP A 760 -30.01 -36.37 -18.14
C ASP A 760 -29.45 -36.71 -19.53
N ASN A 761 -30.17 -37.51 -20.32
CA ASN A 761 -29.90 -37.87 -21.72
C ASN A 761 -31.14 -37.54 -22.57
#